data_AF-A0A3D4CIK9-F1
#
_entry.id   AF-A0A3D4CIK9-F1
#
_cell.length_a   1.000
_cell.length_b   1.000
_cell.length_c   1.000
_cell.angle_alpha   90.00
_cell.angle_beta   90.00
_cell.angle_gamma   90.00
#
_symmetry.space_group_name_H-M   'P 1'
#
loop_
_entity.id
_entity.type
_entity.pdbx_description
1 polymer ?
#
loop_
_entity_poly.entity_id
_entity_poly.type
_entity_poly.pdbx_seq_one_letter_code
_entity_poly.pdbx_strand_id
1 'polypeptide(L)'
;MSILTKIFQGIFGSKTERDIKELQPYVGKINAEFEKLQSLSNDELRKKTQEFKQYIKEKTKSITDEIVKIKDRIDSDSSLSIQDKENLYNEIEKLEKQELELIEEALQEILPQAFAVVKETARRFKENETIEVTASELDKELATRHEHITIEGDKAIYNHTWLAAGNPVTWDMVHYDVQLIGGTVLHQGKIAEMQTGEGKTLVATLPIYLNALAGKGVHVVTVNDYLAKRDSEWMGPLFEFHGLTIDCIDKHEPNSEARRQAYLADITYGTNNEFGFDYLRDNMARHPEELVQRKHHYAIVDEVDSVLIDDARTPLIISGPTPRGDQHEYYQLKPRVEKLVSAQRKYVNTVLTEAKKKLGPLTKGEKISKEDEKEGGLALLRAHRGLPKNKALIKFLSEQGIKAVLQKTENYYMQDQEKEMPTVDEPLYFVINEQQNSVDLTDRGVDLITEAGDDKDFFILPDVGSEIAKIEKSNLSDKEKLAAKEKLMQDFSVKAERVHTINQLLKAYTMFERDVEYVVMDNKVKIIDEQTGRIMEGRRYSDGLHQAIEAKENVKVEAATQTYATVTLQNYFRMYHKLAGMTGTAETESQEFWDIYELDVVIIPTNKPIQRIDKDDLVYKTKREKFNAVIDEIQQLVEANRPVLVGTTSVEVSELLSRMLKLRGIKHNVLNAKLHQKEAEIVAHAGLAKSVTIATNMAGRGTDIKLGPGVKEAGGLAIIGTERHDSRRVDRQLRGRAGRQGDPGSSQFFVSLE
;
A
#
# COMPACT_ATOMS: atom_id res chain seq x y z
N MET A 1 -15.55 3.63 32.32
CA MET A 1 -14.07 3.72 32.36
C MET A 1 -13.55 5.16 32.59
N SER A 2 -13.99 5.89 33.64
CA SER A 2 -13.66 7.33 33.77
C SER A 2 -12.96 7.72 35.08
N ILE A 3 -13.22 7.02 36.18
CA ILE A 3 -12.64 7.35 37.50
C ILE A 3 -11.38 6.52 37.78
N LEU A 4 -11.43 5.19 37.55
CA LEU A 4 -10.26 4.31 37.67
C LEU A 4 -9.11 4.73 36.75
N THR A 5 -9.41 5.09 35.51
CA THR A 5 -8.41 5.55 34.53
C THR A 5 -7.74 6.87 34.95
N LYS A 6 -8.49 7.80 35.54
CA LYS A 6 -7.95 9.07 36.06
C LYS A 6 -7.13 8.88 37.34
N ILE A 7 -7.52 7.95 38.22
CA ILE A 7 -6.75 7.60 39.42
C ILE A 7 -5.44 6.90 39.01
N PHE A 8 -5.49 5.97 38.04
CA PHE A 8 -4.30 5.32 37.50
C PHE A 8 -3.36 6.33 36.79
N GLN A 9 -3.89 7.25 35.97
CA GLN A 9 -3.09 8.32 35.36
C GLN A 9 -2.49 9.29 36.40
N GLY A 10 -3.23 9.62 37.46
CA GLY A 10 -2.74 10.51 38.52
C GLY A 10 -1.64 9.91 39.39
N ILE A 11 -1.57 8.57 39.50
CA ILE A 11 -0.57 7.85 40.30
C ILE A 11 0.64 7.40 39.45
N PHE A 12 0.41 6.98 38.20
CA PHE A 12 1.44 6.38 37.35
C PHE A 12 1.87 7.22 36.14
N GLY A 13 1.23 8.37 35.90
CA GLY A 13 1.45 9.20 34.71
C GLY A 13 0.73 8.69 33.46
N SER A 14 0.86 9.42 32.35
CA SER A 14 0.38 8.97 31.03
C SER A 14 1.17 7.74 30.52
N LYS A 15 0.66 7.01 29.51
CA LYS A 15 1.43 5.92 28.86
C LYS A 15 2.77 6.48 28.35
N THR A 16 2.72 7.60 27.64
CA THR A 16 3.89 8.30 27.10
C THR A 16 4.91 8.65 28.17
N GLU A 17 4.49 9.19 29.32
CA GLU A 17 5.41 9.52 30.42
C GLU A 17 6.13 8.29 30.97
N ARG A 18 5.43 7.15 31.06
CA ARG A 18 6.01 5.88 31.52
C ARG A 18 7.02 5.34 30.51
N ASP A 19 6.65 5.28 29.24
CA ASP A 19 7.52 4.79 28.16
C ASP A 19 8.82 5.62 28.10
N ILE A 20 8.71 6.96 28.16
CA ILE A 20 9.88 7.84 28.15
C ILE A 20 10.73 7.66 29.40
N LYS A 21 10.13 7.50 30.58
CA LYS A 21 10.88 7.25 31.82
C LYS A 21 11.68 5.95 31.76
N GLU A 22 11.16 4.92 31.10
CA GLU A 22 11.85 3.65 30.87
C GLU A 22 13.00 3.78 29.85
N LEU A 23 12.84 4.66 28.85
CA LEU A 23 13.82 4.84 27.77
C LEU A 23 14.95 5.83 28.13
N GLN A 24 14.71 6.78 29.03
CA GLN A 24 15.69 7.79 29.46
C GLN A 24 17.05 7.22 29.93
N PRO A 25 17.11 6.12 30.70
CA PRO A 25 18.39 5.50 31.07
C PRO A 25 19.26 5.10 29.88
N TYR A 26 18.69 4.74 28.73
CA TYR A 26 19.46 4.41 27.52
C TYR A 26 20.17 5.65 26.97
N VAL A 27 19.47 6.79 26.90
CA VAL A 27 20.06 8.07 26.45
C VAL A 27 21.27 8.44 27.30
N GLY A 28 21.13 8.34 28.64
CA GLY A 28 22.23 8.60 29.56
C GLY A 28 23.44 7.69 29.34
N LYS A 29 23.22 6.38 29.14
CA LYS A 29 24.29 5.41 28.84
C LYS A 29 24.95 5.69 27.48
N ILE A 30 24.16 5.97 26.45
CA ILE A 30 24.66 6.26 25.10
C ILE A 30 25.53 7.53 25.12
N ASN A 31 25.07 8.59 25.78
CA ASN A 31 25.83 9.84 25.87
C ASN A 31 27.12 9.66 26.68
N ALA A 32 27.10 8.86 27.75
CA ALA A 32 28.30 8.52 28.50
C ALA A 32 29.31 7.68 27.68
N GLU A 33 28.86 6.77 26.82
CA GLU A 33 29.74 6.07 25.89
C GLU A 33 30.27 7.01 24.79
N PHE A 34 29.41 7.89 24.26
CA PHE A 34 29.77 8.87 23.24
C PHE A 34 30.91 9.80 23.69
N GLU A 35 30.89 10.27 24.94
CA GLU A 35 31.98 11.07 25.51
C GLU A 35 33.33 10.32 25.51
N LYS A 36 33.33 9.00 25.74
CA LYS A 36 34.56 8.18 25.74
C LYS A 36 35.16 8.00 24.34
N LEU A 37 34.36 8.11 23.29
CA LEU A 37 34.79 7.87 21.91
C LEU A 37 35.50 9.08 21.28
N GLN A 38 35.35 10.28 21.85
CA GLN A 38 35.90 11.52 21.28
C GLN A 38 37.43 11.49 21.13
N SER A 39 38.14 10.78 22.01
CA SER A 39 39.60 10.67 21.98
C SER A 39 40.13 9.60 21.02
N LEU A 40 39.27 8.75 20.46
CA LEU A 40 39.69 7.67 19.57
C LEU A 40 40.07 8.20 18.19
N SER A 41 41.10 7.63 17.58
CA SER A 41 41.37 7.80 16.14
C SER A 41 40.23 7.23 15.28
N ASN A 42 40.19 7.60 14.00
CA ASN A 42 39.18 7.06 13.09
C ASN A 42 39.32 5.53 12.93
N ASP A 43 40.54 5.01 12.90
CA ASP A 43 40.82 3.57 12.85
C ASP A 43 40.35 2.84 14.11
N GLU A 44 40.58 3.42 15.31
CA GLU A 44 40.07 2.84 16.56
C GLU A 44 38.54 2.87 16.64
N LEU A 45 37.90 3.91 16.09
CA LEU A 45 36.45 3.98 16.00
C LEU A 45 35.90 2.88 15.09
N ARG A 46 36.47 2.67 13.89
CA ARG A 46 36.10 1.57 12.98
C ARG A 46 36.31 0.20 13.62
N LYS A 47 37.38 0.03 14.39
CA LYS A 47 37.70 -1.24 15.06
C LYS A 47 36.60 -1.67 16.05
N LYS A 48 35.81 -0.73 16.61
CA LYS A 48 34.67 -1.07 17.48
C LYS A 48 33.66 -1.99 16.80
N THR A 49 33.41 -1.83 15.51
CA THR A 49 32.50 -2.72 14.77
C THR A 49 32.98 -4.16 14.77
N GLN A 50 34.30 -4.38 14.62
CA GLN A 50 34.89 -5.72 14.67
C GLN A 50 34.84 -6.30 16.08
N GLU A 51 35.08 -5.49 17.11
CA GLU A 51 34.94 -5.90 18.51
C GLU A 51 33.50 -6.36 18.81
N PHE A 52 32.49 -5.64 18.32
CA PHE A 52 31.09 -6.02 18.49
C PHE A 52 30.71 -7.30 17.72
N LYS A 53 31.11 -7.43 16.45
CA LYS A 53 30.89 -8.65 15.66
C LYS A 53 31.52 -9.87 16.34
N GLN A 54 32.74 -9.72 16.85
CA GLN A 54 33.43 -10.79 17.58
C GLN A 54 32.71 -11.15 18.89
N TYR A 55 32.23 -10.16 19.64
CA TYR A 55 31.46 -10.38 20.87
C TYR A 55 30.19 -11.20 20.63
N ILE A 56 29.41 -10.83 19.60
CA ILE A 56 28.20 -11.58 19.21
C ILE A 56 28.57 -13.01 18.82
N LYS A 57 29.60 -13.18 17.99
CA LYS A 57 30.07 -14.49 17.54
C LYS A 57 30.51 -15.39 18.70
N GLU A 58 31.19 -14.83 19.70
CA GLU A 58 31.59 -15.57 20.90
C GLU A 58 30.39 -16.00 21.73
N LYS A 59 29.37 -15.13 21.86
CA LYS A 59 28.14 -15.42 22.62
C LYS A 59 27.28 -16.49 21.94
N THR A 60 27.24 -16.55 20.61
CA THR A 60 26.46 -17.56 19.88
C THR A 60 27.22 -18.85 19.56
N LYS A 61 28.55 -18.85 19.67
CA LYS A 61 29.44 -19.92 19.19
C LYS A 61 28.99 -21.34 19.55
N SER A 62 28.59 -21.56 20.81
CA SER A 62 28.20 -22.90 21.27
C SER A 62 27.02 -23.47 20.47
N ILE A 63 26.01 -22.63 20.21
CA ILE A 63 24.81 -23.02 19.48
C ILE A 63 25.11 -23.12 17.98
N THR A 64 25.85 -22.16 17.43
CA THR A 64 26.26 -22.19 16.01
C THR A 64 27.07 -23.46 15.69
N ASP A 65 28.02 -23.83 16.54
CA ASP A 65 28.84 -25.04 16.36
C ASP A 65 27.99 -26.33 16.44
N GLU A 66 26.91 -26.33 17.23
CA GLU A 66 25.97 -27.45 17.32
C GLU A 66 25.09 -27.58 16.07
N ILE A 67 24.57 -26.46 15.57
CA ILE A 67 23.81 -26.42 14.30
C ILE A 67 24.66 -26.95 13.14
N VAL A 68 25.93 -26.53 13.05
CA VAL A 68 26.85 -26.99 11.99
C VAL A 68 27.09 -28.50 12.10
N LYS A 69 27.33 -29.03 13.31
CA LYS A 69 27.51 -30.47 13.51
C LYS A 69 26.28 -31.28 13.08
N ILE A 70 25.07 -30.78 13.35
CA ILE A 70 23.84 -31.46 12.94
C ILE A 70 23.69 -31.41 11.41
N LYS A 71 23.94 -30.27 10.77
CA LYS A 71 23.92 -30.12 9.30
C LYS A 71 24.93 -31.06 8.62
N ASP A 72 26.17 -31.07 9.11
CA ASP A 72 27.22 -31.97 8.59
C ASP A 72 26.83 -33.45 8.74
N ARG A 73 26.15 -33.82 9.84
CA ARG A 73 25.63 -35.18 10.04
C ARG A 73 24.52 -35.54 9.03
N ILE A 74 23.62 -34.61 8.72
CA ILE A 74 22.54 -34.83 7.73
C ILE A 74 23.13 -35.07 6.33
N ASP A 75 24.18 -34.33 5.98
CA ASP A 75 24.80 -34.38 4.65
C ASP A 75 25.75 -35.57 4.48
N SER A 76 26.47 -35.96 5.56
CA SER A 76 27.47 -37.04 5.51
C SER A 76 26.90 -38.44 5.74
N ASP A 77 25.81 -38.58 6.50
CA ASP A 77 25.24 -39.88 6.84
C ASP A 77 24.11 -40.28 5.87
N SER A 78 24.47 -41.02 4.83
CA SER A 78 23.53 -41.55 3.85
C SER A 78 22.62 -42.67 4.39
N SER A 79 22.83 -43.13 5.63
CA SER A 79 22.01 -44.17 6.26
C SER A 79 20.81 -43.63 7.04
N LEU A 80 20.74 -42.31 7.25
CA LEU A 80 19.62 -41.66 7.94
C LEU A 80 18.29 -41.87 7.20
N SER A 81 17.28 -42.33 7.93
CA SER A 81 15.92 -42.40 7.39
C SER A 81 15.34 -41.00 7.17
N ILE A 82 14.27 -40.90 6.37
CA ILE A 82 13.54 -39.63 6.17
C ILE A 82 13.08 -39.06 7.52
N GLN A 83 12.61 -39.92 8.43
CA GLN A 83 12.16 -39.52 9.76
C GLN A 83 13.30 -38.98 10.63
N ASP A 84 14.49 -39.58 10.55
CA ASP A 84 15.65 -39.10 11.31
C ASP A 84 16.10 -37.73 10.81
N LYS A 85 16.10 -37.51 9.50
CA LYS A 85 16.41 -36.21 8.90
C LYS A 85 15.41 -35.15 9.34
N GLU A 86 14.11 -35.46 9.31
CA GLU A 86 13.06 -34.55 9.79
C GLU A 86 13.26 -34.17 11.27
N ASN A 87 13.58 -35.13 12.13
CA ASN A 87 13.86 -34.86 13.55
C ASN A 87 15.08 -33.95 13.75
N LEU A 88 16.16 -34.16 12.98
CA LEU A 88 17.35 -33.32 13.05
C LEU A 88 17.08 -31.89 12.51
N TYR A 89 16.26 -31.73 11.47
CA TYR A 89 15.83 -30.40 11.01
C TYR A 89 14.98 -29.67 12.06
N ASN A 90 14.09 -30.38 12.75
CA ASN A 90 13.32 -29.80 13.86
C ASN A 90 14.21 -29.40 15.04
N GLU A 91 15.32 -30.11 15.27
CA GLU A 91 16.33 -29.74 16.27
C GLU A 91 17.12 -28.50 15.85
N ILE A 92 17.53 -28.41 14.57
CA ILE A 92 18.15 -27.21 14.01
C ILE A 92 17.23 -26.00 14.20
N GLU A 93 15.93 -26.11 13.91
CA GLU A 93 15.00 -24.99 14.04
C GLU A 93 14.91 -24.47 15.49
N LYS A 94 14.93 -25.38 16.48
CA LYS A 94 14.97 -25.02 17.91
C LYS A 94 16.27 -24.31 18.28
N LEU A 95 17.41 -24.81 17.82
CA LEU A 95 18.72 -24.19 18.06
C LEU A 95 18.82 -22.83 17.36
N GLU A 96 18.31 -22.67 16.15
CA GLU A 96 18.27 -21.40 15.45
C GLU A 96 17.44 -20.36 16.21
N LYS A 97 16.33 -20.77 16.85
CA LYS A 97 15.56 -19.88 17.72
C LYS A 97 16.35 -19.45 18.96
N GLN A 98 17.08 -20.39 19.59
CA GLN A 98 17.95 -20.08 20.73
C GLN A 98 19.12 -19.17 20.33
N GLU A 99 19.70 -19.36 19.14
CA GLU A 99 20.73 -18.50 18.59
C GLU A 99 20.21 -17.06 18.46
N LEU A 100 18.99 -16.88 17.96
CA LEU A 100 18.36 -15.56 17.84
C LEU A 100 18.14 -14.90 19.21
N GLU A 101 17.69 -15.64 20.22
CA GLU A 101 17.54 -15.13 21.60
C GLU A 101 18.89 -14.64 22.16
N LEU A 102 19.97 -15.40 21.97
CA LEU A 102 21.33 -14.99 22.38
C LEU A 102 21.84 -13.77 21.62
N ILE A 103 21.52 -13.65 20.33
CA ILE A 103 21.83 -12.47 19.52
C ILE A 103 21.13 -11.24 20.11
N GLU A 104 19.83 -11.32 20.40
CA GLU A 104 19.07 -10.20 20.97
C GLU A 104 19.64 -9.75 22.33
N GLU A 105 20.02 -10.70 23.19
CA GLU A 105 20.72 -10.38 24.45
C GLU A 105 22.07 -9.67 24.19
N ALA A 106 22.86 -10.16 23.24
CA ALA A 106 24.14 -9.55 22.87
C ALA A 106 23.96 -8.11 22.36
N LEU A 107 23.00 -7.91 21.46
CA LEU A 107 22.69 -6.63 20.86
C LEU A 107 22.23 -5.62 21.92
N GLN A 108 21.40 -6.06 22.86
CA GLN A 108 20.92 -5.21 23.95
C GLN A 108 22.05 -4.75 24.89
N GLU A 109 23.04 -5.61 25.14
CA GLU A 109 24.20 -5.29 25.97
C GLU A 109 25.15 -4.27 25.31
N ILE A 110 25.36 -4.39 24.00
CA ILE A 110 26.23 -3.48 23.24
C ILE A 110 25.52 -2.23 22.71
N LEU A 111 24.19 -2.14 22.83
CA LEU A 111 23.38 -1.06 22.26
C LEU A 111 23.91 0.33 22.61
N PRO A 112 24.22 0.66 23.89
CA PRO A 112 24.73 1.99 24.23
C PRO A 112 26.02 2.35 23.49
N GLN A 113 26.96 1.42 23.39
CA GLN A 113 28.25 1.60 22.73
C GLN A 113 28.07 1.68 21.20
N ALA A 114 27.23 0.83 20.63
CA ALA A 114 26.96 0.80 19.18
C ALA A 114 26.29 2.11 18.71
N PHE A 115 25.29 2.60 19.45
CA PHE A 115 24.63 3.87 19.13
C PHE A 115 25.58 5.06 19.28
N ALA A 116 26.44 5.03 20.31
CA ALA A 116 27.48 6.04 20.49
C ALA A 116 28.48 6.07 19.32
N VAL A 117 28.88 4.91 18.78
CA VAL A 117 29.76 4.81 17.61
C VAL A 117 29.12 5.48 16.38
N VAL A 118 27.85 5.19 16.10
CA VAL A 118 27.12 5.81 14.98
C VAL A 118 27.01 7.33 15.18
N LYS A 119 26.65 7.79 16.39
CA LYS A 119 26.55 9.22 16.73
C LYS A 119 27.90 9.95 16.60
N GLU A 120 28.99 9.34 17.05
CA GLU A 120 30.34 9.89 16.92
C GLU A 120 30.81 9.93 15.46
N THR A 121 30.46 8.92 14.67
CA THR A 121 30.75 8.91 13.23
C THR A 121 30.00 10.04 12.53
N ALA A 122 28.71 10.20 12.80
CA ALA A 122 27.90 11.29 12.27
C ALA A 122 28.48 12.68 12.63
N ARG A 123 28.99 12.86 13.85
CA ARG A 123 29.69 14.08 14.26
C ARG A 123 30.96 14.32 13.45
N ARG A 124 31.80 13.31 13.26
CA ARG A 124 33.05 13.43 12.49
C ARG A 124 32.79 13.82 11.04
N PHE A 125 31.79 13.23 10.40
CA PHE A 125 31.39 13.59 9.03
C PHE A 125 30.84 15.02 8.96
N LYS A 126 30.15 15.50 10.00
CA LYS A 126 29.65 16.88 10.05
C LYS A 126 30.77 17.90 10.24
N GLU A 127 31.74 17.60 11.10
CA GLU A 127 32.79 18.55 11.51
C GLU A 127 34.01 18.59 10.58
N ASN A 128 34.22 17.56 9.76
CA ASN A 128 35.38 17.44 8.88
C ASN A 128 34.93 17.29 7.42
N GLU A 129 35.64 17.92 6.49
CA GLU A 129 35.40 17.75 5.05
C GLU A 129 35.79 16.36 4.56
N THR A 130 36.85 15.81 5.16
CA THR A 130 37.36 14.46 4.88
C THR A 130 37.70 13.71 6.16
N ILE A 131 37.59 12.39 6.09
CA ILE A 131 37.96 11.47 7.17
C ILE A 131 38.93 10.43 6.59
N GLU A 132 40.14 10.39 7.14
CA GLU A 132 41.18 9.43 6.75
C GLU A 132 41.17 8.22 7.68
N VAL A 133 41.27 7.02 7.10
CA VAL A 133 41.40 5.72 7.78
C VAL A 133 42.33 4.80 7.01
N THR A 134 42.80 3.74 7.65
CA THR A 134 43.56 2.68 6.98
C THR A 134 42.63 1.90 6.03
N ALA A 135 43.04 1.72 4.78
CA ALA A 135 42.23 1.11 3.74
C ALA A 135 42.06 -0.41 3.96
N SER A 136 40.79 -0.84 4.04
CA SER A 136 40.37 -2.24 3.98
C SER A 136 40.12 -2.68 2.54
N GLU A 137 39.94 -3.98 2.31
CA GLU A 137 39.56 -4.50 0.98
C GLU A 137 38.19 -3.97 0.53
N LEU A 138 37.25 -3.79 1.46
CA LEU A 138 35.95 -3.21 1.15
C LEU A 138 36.11 -1.74 0.70
N ASP A 139 36.96 -0.96 1.35
CA ASP A 139 37.20 0.44 0.96
C ASP A 139 37.73 0.52 -0.49
N LYS A 140 38.63 -0.41 -0.87
CA LYS A 140 39.16 -0.48 -2.24
C LYS A 140 38.07 -0.83 -3.25
N GLU A 141 37.19 -1.77 -2.93
CA GLU A 141 36.05 -2.12 -3.78
C GLU A 141 35.08 -0.94 -3.92
N LEU A 142 34.73 -0.29 -2.81
CA LEU A 142 33.82 0.86 -2.80
C LEU A 142 34.39 2.05 -3.57
N ALA A 143 35.68 2.34 -3.46
CA ALA A 143 36.35 3.41 -4.20
C ALA A 143 36.28 3.24 -5.73
N THR A 144 36.06 2.02 -6.25
CA THR A 144 35.82 1.81 -7.70
C THR A 144 34.43 2.23 -8.16
N ARG A 145 33.47 2.30 -7.24
CA ARG A 145 32.05 2.57 -7.51
C ARG A 145 31.61 3.95 -7.01
N HIS A 146 32.32 4.51 -6.03
CA HIS A 146 31.91 5.69 -5.30
C HIS A 146 33.01 6.76 -5.31
N GLU A 147 32.74 7.88 -5.98
CA GLU A 147 33.68 8.99 -6.12
C GLU A 147 34.03 9.69 -4.79
N HIS A 148 33.19 9.53 -3.77
CA HIS A 148 33.42 10.15 -2.47
C HIS A 148 34.45 9.41 -1.60
N ILE A 149 34.93 8.23 -2.04
CA ILE A 149 35.99 7.45 -1.39
C ILE A 149 37.20 7.43 -2.32
N THR A 150 38.35 7.89 -1.84
CA THR A 150 39.62 7.85 -2.59
C THR A 150 40.64 7.01 -1.85
N ILE A 151 41.44 6.22 -2.58
CA ILE A 151 42.54 5.43 -2.01
C ILE A 151 43.87 6.10 -2.33
N GLU A 152 44.62 6.46 -1.28
CA GLU A 152 45.96 7.04 -1.38
C GLU A 152 46.95 6.17 -0.59
N GLY A 153 47.75 5.36 -1.29
CA GLY A 153 48.68 4.43 -0.66
C GLY A 153 47.94 3.35 0.15
N ASP A 154 48.13 3.35 1.47
CA ASP A 154 47.46 2.47 2.43
C ASP A 154 46.26 3.13 3.13
N LYS A 155 45.87 4.34 2.71
CA LYS A 155 44.78 5.12 3.28
C LYS A 155 43.54 5.16 2.40
N ALA A 156 42.38 5.15 3.03
CA ALA A 156 41.10 5.49 2.43
C ALA A 156 40.62 6.82 2.99
N ILE A 157 40.23 7.73 2.09
CA ILE A 157 39.78 9.08 2.40
C ILE A 157 38.30 9.18 2.04
N TYR A 158 37.46 9.36 3.05
CA TYR A 158 36.02 9.54 2.91
C TYR A 158 35.67 11.03 2.89
N ASN A 159 34.99 11.50 1.84
CA ASN A 159 34.45 12.86 1.78
C ASN A 159 33.10 12.95 2.50
N HIS A 160 32.82 14.10 3.12
CA HIS A 160 31.54 14.36 3.76
C HIS A 160 30.39 14.73 2.81
N THR A 161 30.68 14.80 1.50
CA THR A 161 29.72 15.17 0.46
C THR A 161 29.75 14.09 -0.62
N TRP A 162 28.57 13.59 -1.01
CA TRP A 162 28.41 12.56 -2.04
C TRP A 162 27.08 12.70 -2.77
N LEU A 163 26.90 11.93 -3.84
CA LEU A 163 25.64 11.89 -4.58
C LEU A 163 24.68 10.90 -3.91
N ALA A 164 23.44 11.33 -3.68
CA ALA A 164 22.32 10.49 -3.31
C ALA A 164 21.11 10.75 -4.24
N ALA A 165 20.65 9.70 -4.92
CA ALA A 165 19.67 9.74 -6.00
C ALA A 165 19.96 10.85 -7.03
N GLY A 166 21.24 10.99 -7.41
CA GLY A 166 21.73 11.96 -8.39
C GLY A 166 21.92 13.40 -7.88
N ASN A 167 21.64 13.68 -6.60
CA ASN A 167 21.80 15.02 -6.02
C ASN A 167 22.99 15.05 -5.04
N PRO A 168 23.84 16.08 -5.05
CA PRO A 168 24.89 16.23 -4.05
C PRO A 168 24.28 16.49 -2.67
N VAL A 169 24.71 15.72 -1.69
CA VAL A 169 24.31 15.84 -0.30
C VAL A 169 25.56 15.95 0.56
N THR A 170 25.61 17.02 1.36
CA THR A 170 26.63 17.21 2.40
C THR A 170 26.09 16.74 3.73
N TRP A 171 26.85 15.92 4.44
CA TRP A 171 26.49 15.46 5.77
C TRP A 171 26.58 16.60 6.80
N ASP A 172 25.43 16.97 7.37
CA ASP A 172 25.34 18.07 8.37
C ASP A 172 24.51 17.66 9.60
N MET A 173 24.54 16.38 9.96
CA MET A 173 23.62 15.81 10.95
C MET A 173 24.35 15.11 12.10
N VAL A 174 23.83 15.28 13.31
CA VAL A 174 24.23 14.55 14.53
C VAL A 174 22.97 14.22 15.31
N HIS A 175 22.91 13.01 15.88
CA HIS A 175 21.71 12.53 16.56
C HIS A 175 21.37 13.35 17.82
N TYR A 176 20.13 13.82 17.89
CA TYR A 176 19.52 14.39 19.11
C TYR A 176 19.13 13.29 20.10
N ASP A 177 18.96 13.65 21.38
CA ASP A 177 18.56 12.69 22.41
C ASP A 177 17.21 12.04 22.11
N VAL A 178 16.24 12.78 21.57
CA VAL A 178 14.94 12.21 21.15
C VAL A 178 15.09 11.18 20.02
N GLN A 179 16.12 11.33 19.18
CA GLN A 179 16.41 10.38 18.12
C GLN A 179 17.08 9.11 18.67
N LEU A 180 17.87 9.22 19.74
CA LEU A 180 18.39 8.07 20.47
C LEU A 180 17.26 7.23 21.08
N ILE A 181 16.25 7.88 21.67
CA ILE A 181 15.03 7.23 22.16
C ILE A 181 14.32 6.49 21.02
N GLY A 182 14.09 7.17 19.90
CA GLY A 182 13.46 6.56 18.71
C GLY A 182 14.23 5.34 18.20
N GLY A 183 15.57 5.42 18.13
CA GLY A 183 16.41 4.30 17.73
C GLY A 183 16.31 3.10 18.67
N THR A 184 16.23 3.34 20.00
CA THR A 184 16.04 2.27 20.99
C THR A 184 14.67 1.61 20.83
N VAL A 185 13.61 2.38 20.60
CA VAL A 185 12.26 1.86 20.34
C VAL A 185 12.24 0.97 19.10
N LEU A 186 12.88 1.40 18.02
CA LEU A 186 13.00 0.59 16.80
C LEU A 186 13.75 -0.72 17.05
N HIS A 187 14.86 -0.69 17.80
CA HIS A 187 15.59 -1.91 18.14
C HIS A 187 14.75 -2.89 18.97
N GLN A 188 13.88 -2.39 19.86
CA GLN A 188 12.97 -3.18 20.69
C GLN A 188 11.81 -3.84 19.91
N GLY A 189 11.74 -3.68 18.59
CA GLY A 189 10.66 -4.25 17.78
C GLY A 189 9.33 -3.52 17.97
N LYS A 190 9.38 -2.19 18.13
CA LYS A 190 8.21 -1.33 18.34
C LYS A 190 8.08 -0.28 17.23
N ILE A 191 6.96 0.45 17.25
CA ILE A 191 6.74 1.60 16.38
C ILE A 191 7.16 2.88 17.10
N ALA A 192 8.14 3.59 16.51
CA ALA A 192 8.52 4.93 16.94
C ALA A 192 7.67 5.99 16.22
N GLU A 193 6.71 6.59 16.94
CA GLU A 193 5.97 7.75 16.41
C GLU A 193 6.81 9.02 16.57
N MET A 194 7.38 9.49 15.47
CA MET A 194 8.20 10.70 15.39
C MET A 194 7.61 11.66 14.36
N GLN A 195 7.32 12.88 14.79
CA GLN A 195 6.77 13.92 13.93
C GLN A 195 7.65 14.18 12.70
N THR A 196 7.03 14.62 11.60
CA THR A 196 7.78 14.86 10.36
C THR A 196 8.81 15.97 10.56
N GLY A 197 10.05 15.73 10.11
CA GLY A 197 11.17 16.65 10.35
C GLY A 197 11.98 16.34 11.62
N GLU A 198 11.61 15.33 12.42
CA GLU A 198 12.44 14.83 13.53
C GLU A 198 13.60 13.92 13.08
N GLY A 199 13.76 13.71 11.77
CA GLY A 199 14.91 12.96 11.22
C GLY A 199 14.76 11.44 11.24
N LYS A 200 13.59 10.89 10.90
CA LYS A 200 13.30 9.44 10.85
C LYS A 200 14.37 8.61 10.12
N THR A 201 14.80 9.04 8.93
CA THR A 201 15.86 8.37 8.17
C THR A 201 17.17 8.27 8.96
N LEU A 202 17.57 9.35 9.65
CA LEU A 202 18.77 9.37 10.49
C LEU A 202 18.59 8.50 11.75
N VAL A 203 17.41 8.51 12.37
CA VAL A 203 17.09 7.69 13.54
C VAL A 203 17.28 6.21 13.23
N ALA A 204 16.81 5.75 12.07
CA ALA A 204 16.90 4.37 11.65
C ALA A 204 18.35 3.86 11.52
N THR A 205 19.34 4.74 11.29
CA THR A 205 20.75 4.32 11.21
C THR A 205 21.25 3.63 12.48
N LEU A 206 20.74 4.02 13.64
CA LEU A 206 21.13 3.45 14.93
C LEU A 206 20.77 1.96 15.05
N PRO A 207 19.47 1.56 14.96
CA PRO A 207 19.10 0.15 15.01
C PRO A 207 19.53 -0.62 13.76
N ILE A 208 19.64 0.01 12.57
CA ILE A 208 20.16 -0.68 11.38
C ILE A 208 21.59 -1.13 11.63
N TYR A 209 22.47 -0.21 12.05
CA TYR A 209 23.86 -0.53 12.35
C TYR A 209 23.96 -1.63 13.39
N LEU A 210 23.25 -1.51 14.52
CA LEU A 210 23.28 -2.48 15.61
C LEU A 210 22.86 -3.89 15.15
N ASN A 211 21.70 -4.01 14.50
CA ASN A 211 21.17 -5.31 14.10
C ASN A 211 21.94 -5.94 12.91
N ALA A 212 22.56 -5.12 12.06
CA ALA A 212 23.42 -5.61 10.98
C ALA A 212 24.67 -6.35 11.52
N LEU A 213 25.13 -6.05 12.75
CA LEU A 213 26.28 -6.72 13.37
C LEU A 213 26.06 -8.23 13.59
N ALA A 214 24.80 -8.69 13.62
CA ALA A 214 24.48 -10.11 13.71
C ALA A 214 24.79 -10.91 12.44
N GLY A 215 25.02 -10.26 11.29
CA GLY A 215 25.32 -10.93 10.01
C GLY A 215 24.15 -11.73 9.42
N LYS A 216 22.96 -11.65 10.00
CA LYS A 216 21.69 -12.18 9.46
C LYS A 216 20.96 -11.16 8.58
N GLY A 217 21.42 -9.90 8.68
CA GLY A 217 21.11 -8.69 7.94
C GLY A 217 19.70 -8.11 8.09
N VAL A 218 19.55 -6.90 7.53
CA VAL A 218 18.47 -5.97 7.87
C VAL A 218 17.76 -5.47 6.63
N HIS A 219 16.43 -5.59 6.60
CA HIS A 219 15.61 -5.05 5.53
C HIS A 219 15.02 -3.69 5.94
N VAL A 220 15.25 -2.66 5.12
CA VAL A 220 14.69 -1.33 5.32
C VAL A 220 13.64 -1.09 4.25
N VAL A 221 12.38 -1.04 4.66
CA VAL A 221 11.23 -0.91 3.77
C VAL A 221 10.80 0.54 3.68
N THR A 222 10.71 1.05 2.46
CA THR A 222 10.21 2.39 2.16
C THR A 222 8.98 2.33 1.26
N VAL A 223 8.30 3.46 1.09
CA VAL A 223 7.03 3.55 0.34
C VAL A 223 7.19 3.64 -1.18
N ASN A 224 8.39 3.90 -1.70
CA ASN A 224 8.67 3.91 -3.14
C ASN A 224 10.15 3.72 -3.45
N ASP A 225 10.44 3.35 -4.69
CA ASP A 225 11.78 3.01 -5.17
C ASP A 225 12.77 4.18 -5.08
N TYR A 226 12.30 5.41 -5.32
CA TYR A 226 13.12 6.62 -5.21
C TYR A 226 13.63 6.81 -3.78
N LEU A 227 12.76 6.67 -2.78
CA LEU A 227 13.15 6.79 -1.37
C LEU A 227 14.08 5.65 -0.95
N ALA A 228 13.82 4.42 -1.39
CA ALA A 228 14.71 3.28 -1.15
C ALA A 228 16.13 3.57 -1.68
N LYS A 229 16.23 4.00 -2.95
CA LYS A 229 17.51 4.35 -3.60
C LYS A 229 18.18 5.53 -2.90
N ARG A 230 17.46 6.63 -2.70
CA ARG A 230 17.97 7.84 -2.04
C ARG A 230 18.49 7.54 -0.66
N ASP A 231 17.73 6.84 0.19
CA ASP A 231 18.12 6.64 1.59
C ASP A 231 19.24 5.61 1.72
N SER A 232 19.29 4.61 0.84
CA SER A 232 20.42 3.68 0.78
C SER A 232 21.73 4.40 0.43
N GLU A 233 21.71 5.31 -0.54
CA GLU A 233 22.89 6.10 -0.95
C GLU A 233 23.21 7.22 0.04
N TRP A 234 22.19 7.82 0.66
CA TRP A 234 22.39 8.91 1.60
C TRP A 234 22.94 8.40 2.94
N MET A 235 22.43 7.30 3.49
CA MET A 235 22.92 6.76 4.77
C MET A 235 24.11 5.80 4.60
N GLY A 236 24.31 5.26 3.39
CA GLY A 236 25.30 4.23 3.07
C GLY A 236 26.71 4.50 3.59
N PRO A 237 27.30 5.69 3.35
CA PRO A 237 28.67 5.99 3.78
C PRO A 237 28.89 5.87 5.29
N LEU A 238 27.84 6.07 6.10
CA LEU A 238 27.91 5.88 7.55
C LEU A 238 28.15 4.40 7.94
N PHE A 239 27.57 3.47 7.18
CA PHE A 239 27.71 2.03 7.41
C PHE A 239 28.98 1.47 6.74
N GLU A 240 29.25 1.91 5.52
CA GLU A 240 30.42 1.52 4.73
C GLU A 240 31.73 1.92 5.43
N PHE A 241 31.75 3.10 6.05
CA PHE A 241 32.86 3.52 6.91
C PHE A 241 33.17 2.48 8.00
N HIS A 242 32.16 1.80 8.55
CA HIS A 242 32.30 0.75 9.56
C HIS A 242 32.49 -0.67 8.98
N GLY A 243 32.65 -0.80 7.67
CA GLY A 243 32.88 -2.08 7.03
C GLY A 243 31.60 -2.93 6.87
N LEU A 244 30.42 -2.28 6.86
CA LEU A 244 29.15 -2.93 6.54
C LEU A 244 28.79 -2.69 5.08
N THR A 245 28.18 -3.69 4.45
CA THR A 245 27.69 -3.58 3.06
C THR A 245 26.23 -3.16 3.03
N ILE A 246 25.88 -2.33 2.06
CA ILE A 246 24.52 -1.82 1.85
C ILE A 246 24.17 -1.87 0.37
N ASP A 247 22.95 -2.29 0.06
CA ASP A 247 22.43 -2.22 -1.30
C ASP A 247 20.92 -1.97 -1.32
N CYS A 248 20.38 -1.67 -2.50
CA CYS A 248 18.95 -1.44 -2.73
C CYS A 248 18.44 -2.36 -3.84
N ILE A 249 17.46 -3.20 -3.51
CA ILE A 249 16.92 -4.19 -4.44
C ILE A 249 16.27 -3.54 -5.67
N ASP A 250 15.65 -2.36 -5.51
CA ASP A 250 15.03 -1.61 -6.60
C ASP A 250 16.03 -1.08 -7.66
N LYS A 251 17.34 -1.27 -7.47
CA LYS A 251 18.39 -1.01 -8.48
C LYS A 251 18.59 -2.18 -9.44
N HIS A 252 18.13 -3.38 -9.07
CA HIS A 252 18.47 -4.63 -9.72
C HIS A 252 17.24 -5.33 -10.29
N GLU A 253 17.42 -6.01 -11.42
CA GLU A 253 16.36 -6.80 -12.04
C GLU A 253 15.94 -7.96 -11.13
N PRO A 254 14.64 -8.25 -10.97
CA PRO A 254 14.17 -9.41 -10.22
C PRO A 254 14.79 -10.74 -10.68
N ASN A 255 14.99 -11.68 -9.76
CA ASN A 255 15.56 -13.02 -10.01
C ASN A 255 16.95 -13.02 -10.69
N SER A 256 17.70 -11.91 -10.58
CA SER A 256 19.07 -11.82 -11.09
C SER A 256 20.11 -12.11 -10.01
N GLU A 257 21.34 -12.44 -10.42
CA GLU A 257 22.45 -12.60 -9.48
C GLU A 257 22.73 -11.28 -8.72
N ALA A 258 22.60 -10.13 -9.38
CA ALA A 258 22.74 -8.83 -8.72
C ALA A 258 21.69 -8.62 -7.61
N ARG A 259 20.45 -9.07 -7.84
CA ARG A 259 19.38 -9.06 -6.82
C ARG A 259 19.73 -9.92 -5.61
N ARG A 260 20.30 -11.11 -5.85
CA ARG A 260 20.80 -12.00 -4.80
C ARG A 260 21.92 -11.36 -3.99
N GLN A 261 22.89 -10.72 -4.67
CA GLN A 261 23.97 -10.00 -3.99
C GLN A 261 23.44 -8.84 -3.12
N ALA A 262 22.40 -8.13 -3.58
CA ALA A 262 21.76 -7.09 -2.77
C ALA A 262 21.12 -7.62 -1.47
N TYR A 263 20.56 -8.84 -1.48
CA TYR A 263 20.07 -9.51 -0.27
C TYR A 263 21.17 -10.09 0.61
N LEU A 264 22.35 -10.38 0.05
CA LEU A 264 23.53 -10.84 0.80
C LEU A 264 24.26 -9.69 1.51
N ALA A 265 23.97 -8.43 1.17
CA ALA A 265 24.47 -7.28 1.91
C ALA A 265 24.05 -7.33 3.39
N ASP A 266 24.81 -6.67 4.26
CA ASP A 266 24.44 -6.53 5.68
C ASP A 266 23.11 -5.77 5.81
N ILE A 267 22.88 -4.79 4.93
CA ILE A 267 21.70 -3.91 4.92
C ILE A 267 21.10 -3.88 3.51
N THR A 268 19.81 -4.14 3.41
CA THR A 268 19.08 -4.18 2.14
C THR A 268 17.91 -3.20 2.19
N TYR A 269 17.94 -2.16 1.37
CA TYR A 269 16.83 -1.23 1.18
C TYR A 269 15.90 -1.73 0.08
N GLY A 270 14.60 -1.48 0.22
CA GLY A 270 13.64 -1.80 -0.82
C GLY A 270 12.23 -1.28 -0.56
N THR A 271 11.32 -1.57 -1.48
CA THR A 271 9.88 -1.36 -1.28
C THR A 271 9.19 -2.63 -0.77
N ASN A 272 8.06 -2.45 -0.07
CA ASN A 272 7.22 -3.56 0.40
C ASN A 272 6.82 -4.52 -0.72
N ASN A 273 6.48 -3.97 -1.89
CA ASN A 273 6.12 -4.73 -3.08
C ASN A 273 7.28 -5.62 -3.54
N GLU A 274 8.48 -5.04 -3.69
CA GLU A 274 9.65 -5.76 -4.18
C GLU A 274 10.08 -6.89 -3.22
N PHE A 275 10.10 -6.63 -1.91
CA PHE A 275 10.36 -7.67 -0.90
C PHE A 275 9.32 -8.79 -0.94
N GLY A 276 8.03 -8.47 -1.00
CA GLY A 276 6.99 -9.49 -1.02
C GLY A 276 6.91 -10.27 -2.33
N PHE A 277 7.18 -9.63 -3.48
CA PHE A 277 7.23 -10.31 -4.77
C PHE A 277 8.45 -11.22 -4.90
N ASP A 278 9.61 -10.83 -4.39
CA ASP A 278 10.77 -11.73 -4.35
C ASP A 278 10.49 -12.96 -3.48
N TYR A 279 9.81 -12.79 -2.34
CA TYR A 279 9.35 -13.92 -1.55
C TYR A 279 8.40 -14.85 -2.35
N LEU A 280 7.43 -14.30 -3.06
CA LEU A 280 6.54 -15.11 -3.90
C LEU A 280 7.30 -15.82 -5.04
N ARG A 281 8.27 -15.16 -5.67
CA ARG A 281 9.11 -15.72 -6.73
C ARG A 281 10.01 -16.85 -6.19
N ASP A 282 10.61 -16.66 -5.02
CA ASP A 282 11.42 -17.67 -4.35
C ASP A 282 10.61 -18.93 -4.03
N ASN A 283 9.34 -18.80 -3.65
CA ASN A 283 8.45 -19.95 -3.42
C ASN A 283 7.95 -20.63 -4.72
N MET A 284 8.23 -20.02 -5.88
CA MET A 284 7.97 -20.60 -7.21
C MET A 284 9.25 -21.14 -7.88
N ALA A 285 10.42 -20.91 -7.28
CA ALA A 285 11.70 -21.37 -7.79
C ALA A 285 11.76 -22.90 -7.84
N ARG A 286 12.44 -23.43 -8.86
CA ARG A 286 12.62 -24.89 -9.03
C ARG A 286 13.95 -25.36 -8.47
N HIS A 287 14.91 -24.46 -8.37
CA HIS A 287 16.26 -24.76 -7.92
C HIS A 287 16.70 -23.80 -6.81
N PRO A 288 17.44 -24.25 -5.79
CA PRO A 288 17.92 -23.38 -4.70
C PRO A 288 18.82 -22.22 -5.18
N GLU A 289 19.45 -22.35 -6.34
CA GLU A 289 20.29 -21.32 -6.94
C GLU A 289 19.49 -20.13 -7.47
N GLU A 290 18.19 -20.32 -7.74
CA GLU A 290 17.28 -19.27 -8.21
C GLU A 290 16.74 -18.40 -7.06
N LEU A 291 16.96 -18.81 -5.80
CA LEU A 291 16.52 -18.07 -4.62
C LEU A 291 17.35 -16.81 -4.44
N VAL A 292 16.67 -15.67 -4.31
CA VAL A 292 17.33 -14.37 -4.08
C VAL A 292 17.33 -13.98 -2.61
N GLN A 293 16.28 -14.29 -1.84
CA GLN A 293 16.20 -13.91 -0.43
C GLN A 293 16.95 -14.86 0.50
N ARG A 294 17.26 -14.34 1.69
CA ARG A 294 17.64 -15.11 2.88
C ARG A 294 16.50 -15.13 3.89
N LYS A 295 16.68 -15.85 5.00
CA LYS A 295 15.71 -15.91 6.10
C LYS A 295 15.41 -14.51 6.67
N HIS A 296 14.14 -14.23 6.92
CA HIS A 296 13.66 -12.92 7.41
C HIS A 296 14.08 -12.66 8.86
N HIS A 297 15.12 -11.84 9.06
CA HIS A 297 15.65 -11.55 10.39
C HIS A 297 15.06 -10.28 11.00
N TYR A 298 15.44 -9.09 10.50
CA TYR A 298 14.96 -7.82 11.03
C TYR A 298 14.45 -6.92 9.90
N ALA A 299 13.23 -6.38 10.06
CA ALA A 299 12.68 -5.36 9.17
C ALA A 299 12.35 -4.07 9.92
N ILE A 300 12.75 -2.94 9.34
CA ILE A 300 12.27 -1.62 9.73
C ILE A 300 11.41 -1.07 8.60
N VAL A 301 10.15 -0.76 8.91
CA VAL A 301 9.21 -0.19 7.97
C VAL A 301 9.13 1.32 8.18
N ASP A 302 9.68 2.11 7.25
CA ASP A 302 9.43 3.54 7.20
C ASP A 302 7.99 3.79 6.76
N GLU A 303 7.38 4.82 7.33
CA GLU A 303 5.99 5.19 7.07
C GLU A 303 5.03 3.99 7.28
N VAL A 304 5.23 3.32 8.43
CA VAL A 304 4.62 2.02 8.79
C VAL A 304 3.09 2.02 8.69
N ASP A 305 2.43 3.13 8.97
CA ASP A 305 0.98 3.28 8.83
C ASP A 305 0.52 3.16 7.38
N SER A 306 1.30 3.65 6.42
CA SER A 306 0.93 3.44 5.02
C SER A 306 1.25 2.05 4.52
N VAL A 307 2.35 1.45 4.95
CA VAL A 307 2.73 0.12 4.45
C VAL A 307 1.89 -1.00 5.10
N LEU A 308 1.69 -0.94 6.42
CA LEU A 308 1.06 -2.02 7.19
C LEU A 308 -0.44 -1.81 7.42
N ILE A 309 -0.99 -0.64 7.15
CA ILE A 309 -2.44 -0.37 7.24
C ILE A 309 -3.03 -0.05 5.86
N ASP A 310 -2.52 0.98 5.18
CA ASP A 310 -3.10 1.43 3.90
C ASP A 310 -2.86 0.41 2.77
N ASP A 311 -1.61 0.04 2.50
CA ASP A 311 -1.22 -0.87 1.42
C ASP A 311 -1.60 -2.32 1.73
N ALA A 312 -1.66 -2.68 3.02
CA ALA A 312 -1.96 -4.02 3.49
C ALA A 312 -3.40 -4.47 3.19
N ARG A 313 -4.27 -3.57 2.72
CA ARG A 313 -5.62 -3.89 2.26
C ARG A 313 -5.64 -4.73 0.99
N THR A 314 -4.58 -4.65 0.17
CA THR A 314 -4.47 -5.42 -1.07
C THR A 314 -3.37 -6.48 -0.96
N PRO A 315 -3.66 -7.76 -1.23
CA PRO A 315 -2.63 -8.78 -1.25
C PRO A 315 -1.70 -8.62 -2.46
N LEU A 316 -0.46 -9.10 -2.32
CA LEU A 316 0.47 -9.25 -3.42
C LEU A 316 0.15 -10.53 -4.19
N ILE A 317 0.03 -10.42 -5.51
CA ILE A 317 -0.43 -11.51 -6.38
C ILE A 317 0.50 -11.61 -7.60
N ILE A 318 1.09 -12.79 -7.82
CA ILE A 318 1.73 -13.12 -9.10
C ILE A 318 0.71 -13.85 -9.97
N SER A 319 0.45 -13.30 -11.16
CA SER A 319 -0.42 -13.91 -12.16
C SER A 319 0.32 -14.04 -13.49
N GLY A 320 -0.05 -15.03 -14.31
CA GLY A 320 0.44 -15.15 -15.68
C GLY A 320 -0.60 -15.71 -16.63
N PRO A 321 -0.31 -15.71 -17.95
CA PRO A 321 -1.30 -16.04 -18.97
C PRO A 321 -1.76 -17.50 -18.88
N THR A 322 -3.05 -17.72 -19.10
CA THR A 322 -3.62 -19.06 -19.16
C THR A 322 -3.30 -19.74 -20.50
N PRO A 323 -3.08 -21.07 -20.52
CA PRO A 323 -3.01 -21.83 -21.76
C PRO A 323 -4.33 -21.68 -22.54
N ARG A 324 -4.25 -21.27 -23.81
CA ARG A 324 -5.40 -20.91 -24.70
C ARG A 324 -6.13 -19.61 -24.36
N GLY A 325 -5.50 -18.69 -23.63
CA GLY A 325 -6.05 -17.36 -23.37
C GLY A 325 -6.35 -16.50 -24.61
N ASP A 326 -6.01 -16.91 -25.84
CA ASP A 326 -6.34 -16.15 -27.06
C ASP A 326 -7.64 -16.63 -27.74
N GLN A 327 -8.17 -17.80 -27.33
CA GLN A 327 -9.41 -18.35 -27.85
C GLN A 327 -10.57 -17.88 -26.96
N HIS A 328 -11.28 -16.85 -27.41
CA HIS A 328 -12.38 -16.27 -26.66
C HIS A 328 -13.63 -16.10 -27.52
N GLU A 329 -14.78 -16.50 -26.98
CA GLU A 329 -16.08 -16.30 -27.62
C GLU A 329 -16.63 -14.87 -27.44
N TYR A 330 -15.91 -13.96 -26.75
CA TYR A 330 -16.37 -12.60 -26.44
C TYR A 330 -16.86 -11.83 -27.67
N TYR A 331 -16.10 -11.84 -28.77
CA TYR A 331 -16.51 -11.14 -30.01
C TYR A 331 -17.73 -11.78 -30.68
N GLN A 332 -17.87 -13.11 -30.57
CA GLN A 332 -19.00 -13.85 -31.17
C GLN A 332 -20.29 -13.63 -30.38
N LEU A 333 -20.20 -13.56 -29.04
CA LEU A 333 -21.35 -13.43 -28.16
C LEU A 333 -21.75 -11.98 -27.88
N LYS A 334 -20.84 -11.01 -28.09
CA LYS A 334 -21.08 -9.58 -27.90
C LYS A 334 -22.38 -9.08 -28.59
N PRO A 335 -22.66 -9.37 -29.87
CA PRO A 335 -23.90 -8.91 -30.52
C PRO A 335 -25.17 -9.42 -29.83
N ARG A 336 -25.15 -10.64 -29.29
CA ARG A 336 -26.28 -11.22 -28.55
C ARG A 336 -26.52 -10.46 -27.24
N VAL A 337 -25.46 -10.11 -26.52
CA VAL A 337 -25.54 -9.31 -25.29
C VAL A 337 -26.00 -7.87 -25.57
N GLU A 338 -25.51 -7.23 -26.63
CA GLU A 338 -25.97 -5.89 -27.03
C GLU A 338 -27.48 -5.87 -27.32
N LYS A 339 -28.00 -6.91 -28.01
CA LYS A 339 -29.43 -7.09 -28.27
C LYS A 339 -30.21 -7.23 -26.96
N LEU A 340 -29.72 -8.04 -26.01
CA LEU A 340 -30.35 -8.25 -24.70
C LEU A 340 -30.41 -6.95 -23.89
N VAL A 341 -29.28 -6.24 -23.75
CA VAL A 341 -29.19 -4.97 -23.01
C VAL A 341 -30.08 -3.89 -23.65
N SER A 342 -30.15 -3.83 -24.98
CA SER A 342 -31.04 -2.92 -25.70
C SER A 342 -32.52 -3.22 -25.42
N ALA A 343 -32.92 -4.50 -25.43
CA ALA A 343 -34.27 -4.92 -25.11
C ALA A 343 -34.65 -4.59 -23.65
N GLN A 344 -33.75 -4.89 -22.70
CA GLN A 344 -33.92 -4.53 -21.30
C GLN A 344 -34.08 -3.02 -21.11
N ARG A 345 -33.21 -2.19 -21.72
CA ARG A 345 -33.31 -0.72 -21.64
C ARG A 345 -34.65 -0.20 -22.13
N LYS A 346 -35.17 -0.74 -23.24
CA LYS A 346 -36.50 -0.36 -23.76
C LYS A 346 -37.62 -0.73 -22.78
N TYR A 347 -37.56 -1.93 -22.21
CA TYR A 347 -38.53 -2.38 -21.21
C TYR A 347 -38.47 -1.51 -19.94
N VAL A 348 -37.28 -1.30 -19.37
CA VAL A 348 -37.07 -0.49 -18.17
C VAL A 348 -37.57 0.95 -18.36
N ASN A 349 -37.30 1.57 -19.51
CA ASN A 349 -37.82 2.91 -19.80
C ASN A 349 -39.36 2.96 -19.84
N THR A 350 -40.00 1.88 -20.30
CA THR A 350 -41.46 1.76 -20.37
C THR A 350 -42.05 1.66 -18.95
N VAL A 351 -41.54 0.74 -18.12
CA VAL A 351 -42.03 0.58 -16.74
C VAL A 351 -41.66 1.77 -15.85
N LEU A 352 -40.52 2.43 -16.08
CA LEU A 352 -40.17 3.65 -15.36
C LEU A 352 -41.11 4.81 -15.70
N THR A 353 -41.56 4.90 -16.95
CA THR A 353 -42.57 5.90 -17.37
C THR A 353 -43.92 5.61 -16.70
N GLU A 354 -44.30 4.34 -16.60
CA GLU A 354 -45.50 3.91 -15.88
C GLU A 354 -45.42 4.22 -14.38
N ALA A 355 -44.29 3.92 -13.73
CA ALA A 355 -44.04 4.24 -12.33
C ALA A 355 -44.13 5.75 -12.08
N LYS A 356 -43.54 6.59 -12.95
CA LYS A 356 -43.64 8.06 -12.88
C LYS A 356 -45.07 8.55 -13.04
N LYS A 357 -45.86 7.93 -13.92
CA LYS A 357 -47.26 8.29 -14.13
C LYS A 357 -48.12 7.99 -12.90
N LYS A 358 -47.95 6.79 -12.32
CA LYS A 358 -48.76 6.31 -11.19
C LYS A 358 -48.34 6.96 -9.85
N LEU A 359 -47.04 7.12 -9.63
CA LEU A 359 -46.49 7.67 -8.38
C LEU A 359 -46.25 9.19 -8.43
N GLY A 360 -46.41 9.84 -9.58
CA GLY A 360 -46.23 11.29 -9.74
C GLY A 360 -47.06 12.18 -8.79
N PRO A 361 -48.29 11.83 -8.39
CA PRO A 361 -49.03 12.57 -7.36
C PRO A 361 -48.33 12.56 -5.99
N LEU A 362 -47.66 11.46 -5.64
CA LEU A 362 -46.96 11.31 -4.37
C LEU A 362 -45.82 12.32 -4.22
N THR A 363 -45.11 12.63 -5.32
CA THR A 363 -43.97 13.57 -5.30
C THR A 363 -44.41 15.03 -5.16
N LYS A 364 -45.72 15.30 -5.32
CA LYS A 364 -46.37 16.60 -5.08
C LYS A 364 -47.09 16.68 -3.73
N GLY A 365 -47.03 15.63 -2.91
CA GLY A 365 -47.73 15.54 -1.63
C GLY A 365 -49.23 15.28 -1.74
N GLU A 366 -49.71 14.79 -2.90
CA GLU A 366 -51.12 14.46 -3.13
C GLU A 366 -51.44 13.02 -2.68
N LYS A 367 -52.71 12.73 -2.37
CA LYS A 367 -53.17 11.38 -2.01
C LYS A 367 -53.18 10.46 -3.23
N ILE A 368 -52.55 9.30 -3.11
CA ILE A 368 -52.54 8.24 -4.13
C ILE A 368 -53.55 7.13 -3.80
N SER A 369 -54.13 6.49 -4.82
CA SER A 369 -54.96 5.31 -4.63
C SER A 369 -54.10 4.10 -4.23
N LYS A 370 -54.66 3.13 -3.49
CA LYS A 370 -53.93 1.90 -3.12
C LYS A 370 -53.52 1.08 -4.35
N GLU A 371 -54.29 1.18 -5.43
CA GLU A 371 -54.04 0.47 -6.68
C GLU A 371 -52.88 1.10 -7.46
N ASP A 372 -52.87 2.43 -7.60
CA ASP A 372 -51.77 3.16 -8.23
C ASP A 372 -50.46 3.04 -7.44
N GLU A 373 -50.52 3.02 -6.10
CA GLU A 373 -49.34 2.79 -5.24
C GLU A 373 -48.76 1.38 -5.46
N LYS A 374 -49.63 0.36 -5.58
CA LYS A 374 -49.22 -1.04 -5.79
C LYS A 374 -48.63 -1.25 -7.19
N GLU A 375 -49.34 -0.82 -8.23
CA GLU A 375 -48.91 -1.01 -9.62
C GLU A 375 -47.71 -0.11 -9.96
N GLY A 376 -47.70 1.13 -9.47
CA GLY A 376 -46.56 2.04 -9.59
C GLY A 376 -45.33 1.53 -8.84
N GLY A 377 -45.52 0.95 -7.65
CA GLY A 377 -44.47 0.30 -6.87
C GLY A 377 -43.88 -0.92 -7.59
N LEU A 378 -44.71 -1.79 -8.19
CA LEU A 378 -44.24 -2.94 -8.97
C LEU A 378 -43.46 -2.51 -10.21
N ALA A 379 -43.94 -1.51 -10.95
CA ALA A 379 -43.24 -0.96 -12.10
C ALA A 379 -41.89 -0.31 -11.69
N LEU A 380 -41.85 0.35 -10.54
CA LEU A 380 -40.62 0.90 -9.95
C LEU A 380 -39.63 -0.19 -9.54
N LEU A 381 -40.11 -1.27 -8.90
CA LEU A 381 -39.27 -2.42 -8.51
C LEU A 381 -38.68 -3.12 -9.74
N ARG A 382 -39.46 -3.30 -10.81
CA ARG A 382 -38.97 -3.85 -12.09
C ARG A 382 -37.92 -2.96 -12.75
N ALA A 383 -38.11 -1.64 -12.72
CA ALA A 383 -37.10 -0.70 -13.22
C ALA A 383 -35.79 -0.80 -12.41
N HIS A 384 -35.90 -0.92 -11.07
CA HIS A 384 -34.78 -1.05 -10.15
C HIS A 384 -34.01 -2.36 -10.33
N ARG A 385 -34.70 -3.50 -10.33
CA ARG A 385 -34.08 -4.82 -10.54
C ARG A 385 -33.50 -4.99 -11.95
N GLY A 386 -34.07 -4.32 -12.94
CA GLY A 386 -33.63 -4.40 -14.32
C GLY A 386 -32.37 -3.58 -14.63
N LEU A 387 -32.33 -2.31 -14.23
CA LEU A 387 -31.19 -1.39 -14.43
C LEU A 387 -31.11 -0.35 -13.28
N PRO A 388 -30.56 -0.72 -12.11
CA PRO A 388 -30.55 0.14 -10.92
C PRO A 388 -29.74 1.42 -11.13
N LYS A 389 -28.62 1.32 -11.86
CA LYS A 389 -27.75 2.46 -12.23
C LYS A 389 -28.35 3.41 -13.29
N ASN A 390 -29.60 3.22 -13.74
CA ASN A 390 -30.21 4.11 -14.73
C ASN A 390 -30.38 5.54 -14.16
N LYS A 391 -29.75 6.54 -14.80
CA LYS A 391 -29.78 7.95 -14.36
C LYS A 391 -31.20 8.52 -14.16
N ALA A 392 -32.16 8.12 -15.01
CA ALA A 392 -33.54 8.58 -14.92
C ALA A 392 -34.31 7.93 -13.77
N LEU A 393 -33.91 6.73 -13.35
CA LEU A 393 -34.41 6.03 -12.16
C LEU A 393 -33.81 6.64 -10.89
N ILE A 394 -32.48 6.81 -10.82
CA ILE A 394 -31.78 7.41 -9.67
C ILE A 394 -32.37 8.78 -9.33
N LYS A 395 -32.58 9.61 -10.35
CA LYS A 395 -33.22 10.92 -10.20
C LYS A 395 -34.63 10.80 -9.59
N PHE A 396 -35.41 9.81 -10.03
CA PHE A 396 -36.78 9.60 -9.54
C PHE A 396 -36.82 9.05 -8.11
N LEU A 397 -35.89 8.15 -7.76
CA LEU A 397 -35.73 7.63 -6.39
C LEU A 397 -35.36 8.71 -5.37
N SER A 398 -34.74 9.79 -5.84
CA SER A 398 -34.39 10.96 -5.02
C SER A 398 -35.57 11.89 -4.75
N GLU A 399 -36.71 11.69 -5.43
CA GLU A 399 -37.95 12.44 -5.18
C GLU A 399 -38.65 11.96 -3.89
N GLN A 400 -39.40 12.86 -3.25
CA GLN A 400 -40.00 12.62 -1.94
C GLN A 400 -40.95 11.41 -1.97
N GLY A 401 -40.75 10.47 -1.04
CA GLY A 401 -41.62 9.30 -0.83
C GLY A 401 -41.37 8.12 -1.78
N ILE A 402 -40.67 8.30 -2.90
CA ILE A 402 -40.48 7.24 -3.91
C ILE A 402 -39.62 6.09 -3.39
N LYS A 403 -38.50 6.40 -2.71
CA LYS A 403 -37.64 5.36 -2.11
C LYS A 403 -38.37 4.50 -1.07
N ALA A 404 -39.28 5.10 -0.30
CA ALA A 404 -40.08 4.37 0.69
C ALA A 404 -41.09 3.42 0.01
N VAL A 405 -41.69 3.82 -1.12
CA VAL A 405 -42.55 2.94 -1.92
C VAL A 405 -41.75 1.77 -2.47
N LEU A 406 -40.56 2.00 -3.04
CA LEU A 406 -39.69 0.92 -3.51
C LEU A 406 -39.41 -0.11 -2.41
N GLN A 407 -38.94 0.34 -1.24
CA GLN A 407 -38.63 -0.53 -0.09
C GLN A 407 -39.86 -1.31 0.39
N LYS A 408 -41.02 -0.66 0.44
CA LYS A 408 -42.29 -1.30 0.84
C LYS A 408 -42.71 -2.38 -0.17
N THR A 409 -42.61 -2.10 -1.47
CA THR A 409 -42.92 -3.06 -2.52
C THR A 409 -41.93 -4.23 -2.52
N GLU A 410 -40.63 -3.95 -2.39
CA GLU A 410 -39.59 -4.97 -2.29
C GLU A 410 -39.82 -5.90 -1.10
N ASN A 411 -40.06 -5.34 0.09
CA ASN A 411 -40.38 -6.11 1.30
C ASN A 411 -41.64 -6.98 1.16
N TYR A 412 -42.61 -6.60 0.33
CA TYR A 412 -43.78 -7.42 0.05
C TYR A 412 -43.43 -8.66 -0.78
N TYR A 413 -42.60 -8.51 -1.82
CA TYR A 413 -42.20 -9.62 -2.68
C TYR A 413 -41.08 -10.49 -2.08
N MET A 414 -40.33 -9.98 -1.10
CA MET A 414 -39.35 -10.74 -0.32
C MET A 414 -39.98 -11.57 0.81
N GLN A 415 -41.25 -11.33 1.16
CA GLN A 415 -41.96 -12.16 2.15
C GLN A 415 -42.00 -13.63 1.71
N ASP A 416 -42.10 -14.54 2.68
CA ASP A 416 -42.19 -15.99 2.44
C ASP A 416 -41.05 -16.57 1.59
N GLN A 417 -39.80 -16.17 1.89
CA GLN A 417 -38.58 -16.64 1.20
C GLN A 417 -38.58 -16.35 -0.31
N GLU A 418 -38.96 -15.14 -0.71
CA GLU A 418 -38.90 -14.66 -2.10
C GLU A 418 -39.79 -15.43 -3.10
N LYS A 419 -40.79 -16.18 -2.60
CA LYS A 419 -41.65 -17.04 -3.42
C LYS A 419 -42.36 -16.30 -4.56
N GLU A 420 -42.71 -15.03 -4.36
CA GLU A 420 -43.41 -14.20 -5.34
C GLU A 420 -42.44 -13.36 -6.21
N MET A 421 -41.13 -13.37 -5.92
CA MET A 421 -40.13 -12.61 -6.67
C MET A 421 -40.03 -13.02 -8.15
N PRO A 422 -40.19 -14.31 -8.54
CA PRO A 422 -40.23 -14.69 -9.96
C PRO A 422 -41.29 -13.93 -10.78
N THR A 423 -42.41 -13.52 -10.17
CA THR A 423 -43.45 -12.72 -10.87
C THR A 423 -43.02 -11.29 -11.17
N VAL A 424 -42.08 -10.76 -10.38
CA VAL A 424 -41.46 -9.46 -10.60
C VAL A 424 -40.47 -9.56 -11.76
N ASP A 425 -39.71 -10.65 -11.81
CA ASP A 425 -38.58 -10.87 -12.72
C ASP A 425 -38.98 -11.44 -14.10
N GLU A 426 -40.09 -12.19 -14.19
CA GLU A 426 -40.62 -12.78 -15.42
C GLU A 426 -40.59 -11.85 -16.67
N PRO A 427 -41.01 -10.57 -16.58
CA PRO A 427 -40.98 -9.70 -17.76
C PRO A 427 -39.62 -9.08 -18.07
N LEU A 428 -38.63 -9.20 -17.18
CA LEU A 428 -37.26 -8.74 -17.41
C LEU A 428 -36.50 -9.77 -18.28
N TYR A 429 -35.47 -9.32 -18.99
CA TYR A 429 -34.55 -10.18 -19.74
C TYR A 429 -33.34 -10.64 -18.91
N PHE A 430 -33.00 -9.87 -17.88
CA PHE A 430 -32.03 -10.20 -16.85
C PHE A 430 -32.29 -9.37 -15.60
N VAL A 431 -31.75 -9.80 -14.48
CA VAL A 431 -31.88 -9.16 -13.16
C VAL A 431 -30.49 -8.81 -12.65
N ILE A 432 -30.34 -7.63 -12.06
CA ILE A 432 -29.10 -7.17 -11.46
C ILE A 432 -29.26 -7.18 -9.94
N ASN A 433 -28.36 -7.89 -9.24
CA ASN A 433 -28.25 -7.84 -7.80
C ASN A 433 -26.97 -7.08 -7.41
N GLU A 434 -27.11 -5.83 -7.00
CA GLU A 434 -25.97 -4.99 -6.60
C GLU A 434 -25.28 -5.50 -5.32
N GLN A 435 -26.01 -6.16 -4.42
CA GLN A 435 -25.42 -6.68 -3.17
C GLN A 435 -24.55 -7.91 -3.42
N GLN A 436 -24.97 -8.78 -4.34
CA GLN A 436 -24.23 -9.99 -4.72
C GLN A 436 -23.27 -9.76 -5.89
N ASN A 437 -23.25 -8.56 -6.47
CA ASN A 437 -22.50 -8.22 -7.68
C ASN A 437 -22.73 -9.24 -8.82
N SER A 438 -23.99 -9.63 -9.01
CA SER A 438 -24.43 -10.64 -9.98
C SER A 438 -25.40 -10.07 -11.01
N VAL A 439 -25.40 -10.67 -12.19
CA VAL A 439 -26.37 -10.42 -13.25
C VAL A 439 -26.86 -11.78 -13.74
N ASP A 440 -28.14 -12.03 -13.55
CA ASP A 440 -28.77 -13.33 -13.79
C ASP A 440 -29.74 -13.24 -14.96
N LEU A 441 -29.58 -14.13 -15.94
CA LEU A 441 -30.46 -14.23 -17.10
C LEU A 441 -31.81 -14.83 -16.69
N THR A 442 -32.90 -14.26 -17.20
CA THR A 442 -34.24 -14.85 -17.09
C THR A 442 -34.52 -15.77 -18.29
N ASP A 443 -35.55 -16.60 -18.20
CA ASP A 443 -36.01 -17.43 -19.33
C ASP A 443 -36.30 -16.59 -20.59
N ARG A 444 -36.94 -15.43 -20.40
CA ARG A 444 -37.21 -14.46 -21.48
C ARG A 444 -35.93 -13.91 -22.09
N GLY A 445 -34.88 -13.77 -21.28
CA GLY A 445 -33.54 -13.40 -21.75
C GLY A 445 -32.92 -14.47 -22.63
N VAL A 446 -32.91 -15.72 -22.14
CA VAL A 446 -32.39 -16.90 -22.85
C VAL A 446 -33.10 -17.06 -24.20
N ASP A 447 -34.42 -16.95 -24.23
CA ASP A 447 -35.22 -17.05 -25.46
C ASP A 447 -34.86 -15.97 -26.49
N LEU A 448 -34.52 -14.75 -26.06
CA LEU A 448 -34.21 -13.64 -26.97
C LEU A 448 -32.87 -13.83 -27.70
N ILE A 449 -31.90 -14.46 -27.04
CA ILE A 449 -30.52 -14.62 -27.52
C ILE A 449 -30.24 -16.00 -28.15
N THR A 450 -31.21 -16.90 -28.08
CA THR A 450 -31.21 -18.19 -28.79
C THR A 450 -31.73 -17.95 -30.22
N GLU A 451 -30.88 -18.16 -31.24
CA GLU A 451 -31.22 -17.86 -32.63
C GLU A 451 -31.91 -19.04 -33.34
N ALA A 452 -32.57 -18.77 -34.48
CA ALA A 452 -33.20 -19.81 -35.30
C ALA A 452 -32.11 -20.70 -35.94
N GLY A 453 -31.90 -21.89 -35.34
CA GLY A 453 -30.83 -22.81 -35.72
C GLY A 453 -29.97 -23.28 -34.54
N ASP A 454 -30.05 -22.57 -33.41
CA ASP A 454 -29.43 -23.00 -32.15
C ASP A 454 -30.28 -24.10 -31.50
N ASP A 455 -29.61 -24.96 -30.71
CA ASP A 455 -30.28 -25.92 -29.84
C ASP A 455 -31.12 -25.18 -28.77
N LYS A 456 -32.26 -25.74 -28.36
CA LYS A 456 -33.05 -25.18 -27.24
C LYS A 456 -32.25 -25.17 -25.94
N ASP A 457 -31.31 -26.11 -25.82
CA ASP A 457 -30.42 -26.23 -24.66
C ASP A 457 -29.06 -25.52 -24.89
N PHE A 458 -28.97 -24.59 -25.83
CA PHE A 458 -27.70 -23.95 -26.21
C PHE A 458 -27.07 -23.13 -25.07
N PHE A 459 -27.90 -22.56 -24.18
CA PHE A 459 -27.48 -21.83 -22.98
C PHE A 459 -27.90 -22.52 -21.67
N ILE A 460 -28.47 -23.73 -21.77
CA ILE A 460 -28.94 -24.49 -20.61
C ILE A 460 -27.86 -25.52 -20.26
N LEU A 461 -27.37 -25.45 -19.02
CA LEU A 461 -26.39 -26.41 -18.51
C LEU A 461 -27.10 -27.73 -18.15
N PRO A 462 -26.69 -28.87 -18.74
CA PRO A 462 -27.25 -30.16 -18.38
C PRO A 462 -26.82 -30.58 -16.98
N ASP A 463 -27.69 -31.31 -16.26
CA ASP A 463 -27.31 -31.99 -15.03
C ASP A 463 -26.39 -33.19 -15.37
N VAL A 464 -25.09 -32.94 -15.26
CA VAL A 464 -24.03 -33.91 -15.55
C VAL A 464 -24.20 -35.19 -14.73
N GLY A 465 -24.64 -35.10 -13.47
CA GLY A 465 -24.83 -36.26 -12.60
C GLY A 465 -25.96 -37.15 -13.08
N SER A 466 -27.10 -36.55 -13.43
CA SER A 466 -28.26 -37.25 -13.98
C SER A 466 -27.98 -37.88 -15.34
N GLU A 467 -27.27 -37.18 -16.24
CA GLU A 467 -26.91 -37.69 -17.56
C GLU A 467 -25.86 -38.81 -17.49
N ILE A 468 -24.84 -38.69 -16.63
CA ILE A 468 -23.87 -39.77 -16.38
C ILE A 468 -24.58 -41.03 -15.87
N ALA A 469 -25.54 -40.88 -14.93
CA ALA A 469 -26.30 -42.00 -14.40
C ALA A 469 -27.17 -42.69 -15.48
N LYS A 470 -27.69 -41.94 -16.45
CA LYS A 470 -28.39 -42.50 -17.63
C LYS A 470 -27.43 -43.25 -18.55
N ILE A 471 -26.25 -42.70 -18.81
CA ILE A 471 -25.21 -43.35 -19.63
C ILE A 471 -24.73 -44.66 -18.99
N GLU A 472 -24.56 -44.69 -17.66
CA GLU A 472 -24.17 -45.90 -16.94
C GLU A 472 -25.23 -47.01 -17.00
N LYS A 473 -26.52 -46.64 -16.93
CA LYS A 473 -27.66 -47.56 -17.03
C LYS A 473 -28.00 -47.98 -18.46
N SER A 474 -27.34 -47.43 -19.48
CA SER A 474 -27.56 -47.79 -20.88
C SER A 474 -26.96 -49.16 -21.25
N ASN A 475 -27.50 -49.79 -22.29
CA ASN A 475 -27.01 -51.07 -22.84
C ASN A 475 -25.77 -50.91 -23.76
N LEU A 476 -25.08 -49.78 -23.69
CA LEU A 476 -23.85 -49.53 -24.47
C LEU A 476 -22.68 -50.36 -23.94
N SER A 477 -21.69 -50.65 -24.78
CA SER A 477 -20.43 -51.26 -24.34
C SER A 477 -19.62 -50.29 -23.47
N ASP A 478 -18.71 -50.80 -22.63
CA ASP A 478 -17.90 -49.95 -21.72
C ASP A 478 -17.08 -48.89 -22.47
N LYS A 479 -16.61 -49.21 -23.68
CA LYS A 479 -15.88 -48.28 -24.54
C LYS A 479 -16.78 -47.15 -25.08
N GLU A 480 -18.03 -47.47 -25.42
CA GLU A 480 -19.01 -46.48 -25.88
C GLU A 480 -19.52 -45.62 -24.72
N LYS A 481 -19.66 -46.19 -23.52
CA LYS A 481 -19.97 -45.42 -22.30
C LYS A 481 -18.87 -44.42 -21.96
N LEU A 482 -17.61 -44.81 -22.05
CA LEU A 482 -16.47 -43.92 -21.83
C LEU A 482 -16.48 -42.75 -22.82
N ALA A 483 -16.62 -43.05 -24.12
CA ALA A 483 -16.67 -42.03 -25.17
C ALA A 483 -17.88 -41.09 -25.02
N ALA A 484 -19.04 -41.60 -24.60
CA ALA A 484 -20.23 -40.80 -24.34
C ALA A 484 -20.05 -39.88 -23.11
N LYS A 485 -19.39 -40.36 -22.05
CA LYS A 485 -19.03 -39.54 -20.88
C LYS A 485 -18.02 -38.44 -21.24
N GLU A 486 -16.99 -38.78 -22.01
CA GLU A 486 -16.01 -37.80 -22.49
C GLU A 486 -16.67 -36.71 -23.34
N LYS A 487 -17.53 -37.11 -24.28
CA LYS A 487 -18.30 -36.16 -25.11
C LYS A 487 -19.21 -35.27 -24.27
N LEU A 488 -19.94 -35.84 -23.30
CA LEU A 488 -20.79 -35.07 -22.38
C LEU A 488 -19.98 -34.04 -21.59
N MET A 489 -18.82 -34.43 -21.06
CA MET A 489 -17.94 -33.53 -20.32
C MET A 489 -17.35 -32.42 -21.21
N GLN A 490 -17.02 -32.75 -22.46
CA GLN A 490 -16.57 -31.77 -23.44
C GLN A 490 -17.68 -30.77 -23.80
N ASP A 491 -18.89 -31.25 -24.09
CA ASP A 491 -20.06 -30.42 -24.41
C ASP A 491 -20.44 -29.53 -23.22
N PHE A 492 -20.40 -30.08 -22.00
CA PHE A 492 -20.61 -29.33 -20.76
C PHE A 492 -19.56 -28.23 -20.58
N SER A 493 -18.27 -28.53 -20.77
CA SER A 493 -17.20 -27.55 -20.66
C SER A 493 -17.39 -26.38 -21.62
N VAL A 494 -17.75 -26.65 -22.88
CA VAL A 494 -17.98 -25.61 -23.89
C VAL A 494 -19.21 -24.76 -23.54
N LYS A 495 -20.32 -25.40 -23.12
CA LYS A 495 -21.52 -24.68 -22.70
C LYS A 495 -21.28 -23.83 -21.44
N ALA A 496 -20.54 -24.34 -20.47
CA ALA A 496 -20.19 -23.62 -19.24
C ALA A 496 -19.34 -22.38 -19.53
N GLU A 497 -18.32 -22.50 -20.40
CA GLU A 497 -17.50 -21.37 -20.83
C GLU A 497 -18.32 -20.29 -21.53
N ARG A 498 -19.28 -20.69 -22.37
CA ARG A 498 -20.19 -19.76 -23.05
C ARG A 498 -21.10 -19.01 -22.08
N VAL A 499 -21.75 -19.71 -21.15
CA VAL A 499 -22.61 -19.10 -20.13
C VAL A 499 -21.80 -18.13 -19.27
N HIS A 500 -20.58 -18.52 -18.87
CA HIS A 500 -19.65 -17.66 -18.16
C HIS A 500 -19.34 -16.39 -18.95
N THR A 501 -18.98 -16.52 -20.22
CA THR A 501 -18.65 -15.39 -21.12
C THR A 501 -19.82 -14.42 -21.26
N ILE A 502 -21.05 -14.90 -21.39
CA ILE A 502 -22.24 -14.04 -21.43
C ILE A 502 -22.46 -13.30 -20.12
N ASN A 503 -22.31 -13.98 -18.98
CA ASN A 503 -22.46 -13.35 -17.68
C ASN A 503 -21.41 -12.24 -17.46
N GLN A 504 -20.15 -12.47 -17.86
CA GLN A 504 -19.11 -11.45 -17.78
C GLN A 504 -19.37 -10.26 -18.72
N LEU A 505 -19.84 -10.52 -19.95
CA LEU A 505 -20.28 -9.44 -20.86
C LEU A 505 -21.46 -8.66 -20.25
N LEU A 506 -22.46 -9.34 -19.70
CA LEU A 506 -23.61 -8.67 -19.08
C LEU A 506 -23.19 -7.77 -17.91
N LYS A 507 -22.31 -8.28 -17.03
CA LYS A 507 -21.70 -7.46 -15.97
C LYS A 507 -20.98 -6.25 -16.56
N ALA A 508 -20.13 -6.43 -17.56
CA ALA A 508 -19.39 -5.35 -18.21
C ALA A 508 -20.32 -4.27 -18.82
N TYR A 509 -21.45 -4.65 -19.42
CA TYR A 509 -22.40 -3.71 -20.03
C TYR A 509 -23.33 -3.00 -19.03
N THR A 510 -23.56 -3.58 -17.86
CA THR A 510 -24.62 -3.13 -16.94
C THR A 510 -24.09 -2.56 -15.63
N MET A 511 -22.93 -3.03 -15.16
CA MET A 511 -22.36 -2.66 -13.86
C MET A 511 -21.12 -1.78 -13.98
N PHE A 512 -20.41 -1.81 -15.10
CA PHE A 512 -19.18 -1.05 -15.33
C PHE A 512 -19.41 0.03 -16.39
N GLU A 513 -19.16 1.29 -16.04
CA GLU A 513 -19.25 2.45 -16.91
C GLU A 513 -17.87 3.03 -17.20
N ARG A 514 -17.70 3.46 -18.45
CA ARG A 514 -16.51 4.19 -18.87
C ARG A 514 -16.46 5.55 -18.18
N ASP A 515 -15.26 5.96 -17.79
CA ASP A 515 -14.94 7.16 -17.04
C ASP A 515 -15.46 7.17 -15.58
N VAL A 516 -15.91 6.01 -15.08
CA VAL A 516 -16.29 5.81 -13.67
C VAL A 516 -15.45 4.67 -13.07
N GLU A 517 -15.65 3.44 -13.53
CA GLU A 517 -14.87 2.29 -13.03
C GLU A 517 -13.59 2.05 -13.87
N TYR A 518 -13.57 2.47 -15.14
CA TYR A 518 -12.40 2.33 -16.02
C TYR A 518 -12.32 3.45 -17.07
N VAL A 519 -11.13 3.68 -17.62
CA VAL A 519 -10.90 4.50 -18.82
C VAL A 519 -10.30 3.67 -19.95
N VAL A 520 -10.47 4.13 -21.20
CA VAL A 520 -9.77 3.55 -22.36
C VAL A 520 -8.68 4.53 -22.81
N MET A 521 -7.42 4.10 -22.68
CA MET A 521 -6.24 4.88 -23.07
C MET A 521 -5.25 3.99 -23.81
N ASP A 522 -4.61 4.51 -24.85
CA ASP A 522 -3.63 3.76 -25.66
C ASP A 522 -4.16 2.42 -26.20
N ASN A 523 -5.45 2.38 -26.53
CA ASN A 523 -6.16 1.16 -26.93
C ASN A 523 -6.05 0.04 -25.88
N LYS A 524 -6.12 0.40 -24.60
CA LYS A 524 -6.17 -0.51 -23.45
C LYS A 524 -7.20 -0.01 -22.43
N VAL A 525 -7.84 -0.95 -21.74
CA VAL A 525 -8.70 -0.65 -20.58
C VAL A 525 -7.79 -0.46 -19.37
N LYS A 526 -7.91 0.68 -18.68
CA LYS A 526 -7.21 0.95 -17.42
C LYS A 526 -8.23 1.18 -16.31
N ILE A 527 -8.04 0.51 -15.17
CA ILE A 527 -8.96 0.59 -14.03
C ILE A 527 -8.77 1.93 -13.32
N ILE A 528 -9.87 2.54 -12.89
CA ILE A 528 -9.87 3.71 -12.01
C ILE A 528 -10.10 3.21 -10.58
N ASP A 529 -9.24 3.62 -9.66
CA ASP A 529 -9.45 3.40 -8.23
C ASP A 529 -10.65 4.24 -7.74
N GLU A 530 -11.66 3.58 -7.17
CA GLU A 530 -12.92 4.24 -6.77
C GLU A 530 -12.73 5.30 -5.69
N GLN A 531 -11.73 5.16 -4.83
CA GLN A 531 -11.50 6.08 -3.71
C GLN A 531 -10.68 7.30 -4.15
N THR A 532 -9.69 7.09 -5.02
CA THR A 532 -8.69 8.11 -5.35
C THR A 532 -8.87 8.71 -6.75
N GLY A 533 -9.69 8.10 -7.61
CA GLY A 533 -9.84 8.48 -9.02
C GLY A 533 -8.58 8.26 -9.85
N ARG A 534 -7.59 7.53 -9.33
CA ARG A 534 -6.30 7.28 -9.99
C ARG A 534 -6.38 6.10 -10.92
N ILE A 535 -5.63 6.18 -12.03
CA ILE A 535 -5.46 5.06 -12.95
C ILE A 535 -4.51 4.04 -12.31
N MET A 536 -4.98 2.81 -12.12
CA MET A 536 -4.18 1.71 -11.59
C MET A 536 -3.48 0.96 -12.72
N GLU A 537 -2.22 1.32 -13.02
CA GLU A 537 -1.44 0.63 -14.06
C GLU A 537 -1.11 -0.81 -13.66
N GLY A 538 -1.18 -1.73 -14.63
CA GLY A 538 -0.91 -3.16 -14.42
C GLY A 538 -2.05 -3.96 -13.77
N ARG A 539 -3.09 -3.31 -13.22
CA ARG A 539 -4.23 -4.01 -12.62
C ARG A 539 -5.29 -4.38 -13.66
N ARG A 540 -5.86 -5.59 -13.53
CA ARG A 540 -6.94 -6.12 -14.37
C ARG A 540 -8.05 -6.70 -13.49
N TYR A 541 -9.29 -6.70 -13.98
CA TYR A 541 -10.39 -7.35 -13.29
C TYR A 541 -10.28 -8.88 -13.46
N SER A 542 -10.62 -9.62 -12.41
CA SER A 542 -10.51 -11.08 -12.41
C SER A 542 -11.64 -11.77 -13.19
N ASP A 543 -11.51 -13.09 -13.36
CA ASP A 543 -12.60 -13.98 -13.79
C ASP A 543 -13.17 -13.69 -15.20
N GLY A 544 -12.37 -13.13 -16.10
CA GLY A 544 -12.78 -12.82 -17.47
C GLY A 544 -13.49 -11.46 -17.62
N LEU A 545 -13.79 -10.76 -16.52
CA LEU A 545 -14.48 -9.47 -16.57
C LEU A 545 -13.68 -8.40 -17.32
N HIS A 546 -12.36 -8.37 -17.18
CA HIS A 546 -11.54 -7.39 -17.87
C HIS A 546 -11.57 -7.60 -19.39
N GLN A 547 -11.52 -8.86 -19.82
CA GLN A 547 -11.66 -9.27 -21.22
C GLN A 547 -13.04 -8.90 -21.77
N ALA A 548 -14.09 -9.05 -20.95
CA ALA A 548 -15.44 -8.63 -21.32
C ALA A 548 -15.55 -7.11 -21.51
N ILE A 549 -14.88 -6.31 -20.68
CA ILE A 549 -14.81 -4.84 -20.83
C ILE A 549 -13.99 -4.45 -22.06
N GLU A 550 -12.85 -5.10 -22.30
CA GLU A 550 -12.06 -4.91 -23.53
C GLU A 550 -12.91 -5.19 -24.79
N ALA A 551 -13.64 -6.31 -24.79
CA ALA A 551 -14.54 -6.67 -25.88
C ALA A 551 -15.69 -5.67 -26.03
N LYS A 552 -16.30 -5.22 -24.92
CA LYS A 552 -17.34 -4.18 -24.91
C LYS A 552 -16.84 -2.90 -25.60
N GLU A 553 -15.66 -2.43 -25.26
CA GLU A 553 -15.07 -1.19 -25.79
C GLU A 553 -14.41 -1.35 -27.18
N ASN A 554 -14.46 -2.55 -27.78
CA ASN A 554 -13.77 -2.88 -29.04
C ASN A 554 -12.24 -2.71 -28.98
N VAL A 555 -11.67 -2.97 -27.81
CA VAL A 555 -10.24 -2.98 -27.56
C VAL A 555 -9.71 -4.40 -27.76
N LYS A 556 -8.40 -4.55 -28.05
CA LYS A 556 -7.77 -5.87 -28.15
C LYS A 556 -7.93 -6.61 -26.82
N VAL A 557 -8.71 -7.70 -26.83
CA VAL A 557 -8.84 -8.60 -25.69
C VAL A 557 -7.50 -9.30 -25.46
N GLU A 558 -6.87 -9.05 -24.30
CA GLU A 558 -5.63 -9.76 -23.94
C GLU A 558 -5.95 -11.02 -23.15
N ALA A 559 -5.07 -12.03 -23.23
CA ALA A 559 -5.26 -13.33 -22.62
C ALA A 559 -5.66 -13.27 -21.13
N ALA A 560 -6.53 -14.20 -20.73
CA ALA A 560 -6.86 -14.41 -19.32
C ALA A 560 -5.60 -14.75 -18.51
N THR A 561 -5.55 -14.26 -17.28
CA THR A 561 -4.43 -14.50 -16.36
C THR A 561 -4.88 -15.34 -15.19
N GLN A 562 -4.11 -16.36 -14.81
CA GLN A 562 -4.30 -17.17 -13.62
C GLN A 562 -3.32 -16.73 -12.53
N THR A 563 -3.80 -16.67 -11.28
CA THR A 563 -2.97 -16.45 -10.10
C THR A 563 -2.11 -17.69 -9.79
N TYR A 564 -0.80 -17.50 -9.68
CA TYR A 564 0.15 -18.55 -9.29
C TYR A 564 0.48 -18.52 -7.80
N ALA A 565 0.67 -17.33 -7.23
CA ALA A 565 1.08 -17.17 -5.84
C ALA A 565 0.51 -15.87 -5.25
N THR A 566 0.15 -15.91 -3.97
CA THR A 566 -0.44 -14.77 -3.25
C THR A 566 0.08 -14.73 -1.82
N VAL A 567 0.39 -13.54 -1.32
CA VAL A 567 0.66 -13.30 0.11
C VAL A 567 0.09 -11.95 0.51
N THR A 568 -0.47 -11.86 1.72
CA THR A 568 -0.87 -10.57 2.28
C THR A 568 0.33 -9.89 2.92
N LEU A 569 0.40 -8.55 2.91
CA LEU A 569 1.51 -7.84 3.58
C LEU A 569 1.54 -8.15 5.09
N GLN A 570 0.37 -8.36 5.72
CA GLN A 570 0.29 -8.81 7.11
C GLN A 570 1.08 -10.09 7.33
N ASN A 571 0.79 -11.13 6.55
CA ASN A 571 1.44 -12.43 6.71
C ASN A 571 2.92 -12.38 6.35
N TYR A 572 3.30 -11.63 5.31
CA TYR A 572 4.69 -11.46 4.92
C TYR A 572 5.53 -10.83 6.05
N PHE A 573 5.09 -9.71 6.62
CA PHE A 573 5.85 -9.03 7.67
C PHE A 573 5.87 -9.78 9.01
N ARG A 574 4.87 -10.61 9.29
CA ARG A 574 4.87 -11.51 10.47
C ARG A 574 5.91 -12.63 10.39
N MET A 575 6.52 -12.88 9.22
CA MET A 575 7.59 -13.87 9.07
C MET A 575 8.93 -13.40 9.63
N TYR A 576 9.12 -12.09 9.84
CA TYR A 576 10.37 -11.56 10.37
C TYR A 576 10.52 -11.93 11.84
N HIS A 577 11.73 -12.34 12.24
CA HIS A 577 12.04 -12.56 13.66
C HIS A 577 11.79 -11.31 14.50
N LYS A 578 12.15 -10.14 13.96
CA LYS A 578 11.90 -8.85 14.58
C LYS A 578 11.38 -7.86 13.54
N LEU A 579 10.33 -7.13 13.90
CA LEU A 579 9.69 -6.12 13.07
C LEU A 579 9.62 -4.81 13.84
N ALA A 580 9.92 -3.70 13.20
CA ALA A 580 9.82 -2.37 13.76
C ALA A 580 9.29 -1.39 12.71
N GLY A 581 8.82 -0.24 13.16
CA GLY A 581 8.30 0.77 12.24
C GLY A 581 8.49 2.19 12.74
N MET A 582 8.47 3.16 11.82
CA MET A 582 8.48 4.57 12.17
C MET A 582 7.47 5.33 11.34
N THR A 583 6.78 6.29 11.95
CA THR A 583 5.85 7.18 11.25
C THR A 583 5.60 8.42 12.11
N GLY A 584 4.95 9.45 11.55
CA GLY A 584 4.49 10.61 12.32
C GLY A 584 3.11 10.45 12.95
N THR A 585 2.40 9.36 12.64
CA THR A 585 0.97 9.23 12.94
C THR A 585 0.52 7.79 13.17
N ALA A 586 1.05 7.09 14.18
CA ALA A 586 0.71 5.69 14.49
C ALA A 586 -0.29 5.53 15.64
N GLU A 587 -0.38 6.49 16.57
CA GLU A 587 -1.16 6.40 17.81
C GLU A 587 -2.63 6.08 17.55
N THR A 588 -3.20 6.62 16.46
CA THR A 588 -4.62 6.39 16.12
C THR A 588 -4.90 4.95 15.74
N GLU A 589 -3.91 4.23 15.20
CA GLU A 589 -4.01 2.83 14.75
C GLU A 589 -3.27 1.87 15.70
N SER A 590 -2.91 2.31 16.92
CA SER A 590 -2.08 1.51 17.82
C SER A 590 -2.68 0.15 18.17
N GLN A 591 -4.01 0.07 18.23
CA GLN A 591 -4.71 -1.18 18.49
C GLN A 591 -4.60 -2.15 17.31
N GLU A 592 -4.73 -1.66 16.08
CA GLU A 592 -4.61 -2.48 14.87
C GLU A 592 -3.17 -3.00 14.70
N PHE A 593 -2.17 -2.17 14.99
CA PHE A 593 -0.77 -2.60 15.00
C PHE A 593 -0.50 -3.72 15.99
N TRP A 594 -1.07 -3.62 17.19
CA TRP A 594 -0.94 -4.67 18.20
C TRP A 594 -1.66 -5.95 17.78
N ASP A 595 -2.93 -5.87 17.41
CA ASP A 595 -3.76 -7.04 17.13
C ASP A 595 -3.28 -7.86 15.91
N ILE A 596 -2.63 -7.22 14.93
CA ILE A 596 -2.15 -7.88 13.70
C ILE A 596 -0.67 -8.25 13.79
N TYR A 597 0.17 -7.35 14.30
CA TYR A 597 1.63 -7.45 14.20
C TYR A 597 2.32 -7.55 15.56
N GLU A 598 1.58 -7.44 16.67
CA GLU A 598 2.13 -7.36 18.04
C GLU A 598 3.12 -6.17 18.20
N LEU A 599 2.87 -5.08 17.47
CA LEU A 599 3.70 -3.88 17.48
C LEU A 599 3.12 -2.81 18.42
N ASP A 600 3.82 -2.53 19.52
CA ASP A 600 3.49 -1.43 20.42
C ASP A 600 3.91 -0.08 19.82
N VAL A 601 3.07 0.95 19.98
CA VAL A 601 3.34 2.33 19.52
C VAL A 601 3.84 3.18 20.67
N VAL A 602 5.04 3.76 20.49
CA VAL A 602 5.69 4.67 21.44
C VAL A 602 5.78 6.08 20.83
N ILE A 603 5.19 7.05 21.51
CA ILE A 603 5.21 8.46 21.07
C ILE A 603 6.51 9.12 21.52
N ILE A 604 7.33 9.52 20.56
CA ILE A 604 8.61 10.17 20.82
C ILE A 604 8.39 11.68 20.94
N PRO A 605 8.91 12.35 21.99
CA PRO A 605 8.83 13.79 22.11
C PRO A 605 9.57 14.48 20.96
N THR A 606 9.10 15.65 20.58
CA THR A 606 9.80 16.49 19.60
C THR A 606 11.06 17.08 20.21
N ASN A 607 12.12 17.23 19.40
CA ASN A 607 13.37 17.86 19.85
C ASN A 607 13.14 19.32 20.30
N LYS A 608 12.25 20.01 19.60
CA LYS A 608 11.85 21.38 19.91
C LYS A 608 10.32 21.49 19.94
N PRO A 609 9.75 22.30 20.86
CA PRO A 609 8.30 22.49 20.94
C PRO A 609 7.71 22.98 19.61
N ILE A 610 6.55 22.43 19.23
CA ILE A 610 5.83 22.82 18.02
C ILE A 610 5.24 24.23 18.19
N GLN A 611 5.64 25.16 17.32
CA GLN A 611 5.12 26.54 17.29
C GLN A 611 4.02 26.76 16.23
N ARG A 612 3.68 25.72 15.46
CA ARG A 612 2.67 25.80 14.41
C ARG A 612 1.29 26.15 14.98
N ILE A 613 0.62 27.10 14.33
CA ILE A 613 -0.76 27.49 14.67
C ILE A 613 -1.72 26.69 13.79
N ASP A 614 -2.40 25.72 14.38
CA ASP A 614 -3.47 24.96 13.73
C ASP A 614 -4.81 25.69 13.93
N LYS A 615 -5.32 26.33 12.88
CA LYS A 615 -6.57 27.10 12.90
C LYS A 615 -7.80 26.19 12.74
N ASP A 616 -8.96 26.64 13.23
CA ASP A 616 -10.25 25.94 13.11
C ASP A 616 -10.75 25.87 11.67
N ASP A 617 -11.34 24.75 11.26
CA ASP A 617 -11.84 24.53 9.89
C ASP A 617 -12.84 25.61 9.44
N LEU A 618 -12.70 26.07 8.19
CA LEU A 618 -13.67 26.98 7.55
C LEU A 618 -14.65 26.18 6.68
N VAL A 619 -15.93 26.19 7.06
CA VAL A 619 -17.00 25.43 6.39
C VAL A 619 -17.82 26.34 5.49
N TYR A 620 -17.93 25.98 4.21
CA TYR A 620 -18.67 26.72 3.17
C TYR A 620 -19.89 25.94 2.69
N LYS A 621 -20.89 26.63 2.14
CA LYS A 621 -22.09 25.97 1.63
C LYS A 621 -21.84 25.24 0.32
N THR A 622 -21.01 25.81 -0.55
CA THR A 622 -20.74 25.28 -1.90
C THR A 622 -19.24 25.14 -2.16
N LYS A 623 -18.87 24.24 -3.08
CA LYS A 623 -17.47 24.09 -3.55
C LYS A 623 -16.94 25.38 -4.16
N ARG A 624 -17.78 26.14 -4.86
CA ARG A 624 -17.39 27.41 -5.50
C ARG A 624 -16.96 28.46 -4.48
N GLU A 625 -17.73 28.65 -3.41
CA GLU A 625 -17.38 29.58 -2.33
C GLU A 625 -16.09 29.14 -1.63
N LYS A 626 -15.96 27.84 -1.34
CA LYS A 626 -14.76 27.24 -0.76
C LYS A 626 -13.50 27.56 -1.57
N PHE A 627 -13.50 27.25 -2.88
CA PHE A 627 -12.32 27.44 -3.72
C PHE A 627 -11.95 28.91 -3.91
N ASN A 628 -12.94 29.82 -3.97
CA ASN A 628 -12.65 31.25 -3.98
C ASN A 628 -11.94 31.69 -2.71
N ALA A 629 -12.43 31.25 -1.53
CA ALA A 629 -11.80 31.58 -0.26
C ALA A 629 -10.39 30.98 -0.11
N VAL A 630 -10.18 29.75 -0.59
CA VAL A 630 -8.85 29.12 -0.65
C VAL A 630 -7.88 29.98 -1.45
N ILE A 631 -8.29 30.46 -2.63
CA ILE A 631 -7.43 31.28 -3.50
C ILE A 631 -7.13 32.64 -2.87
N ASP A 632 -8.14 33.27 -2.25
CA ASP A 632 -7.96 34.55 -1.57
C ASP A 632 -6.99 34.40 -0.38
N GLU A 633 -7.06 33.31 0.40
CA GLU A 633 -6.09 33.00 1.46
C GLU A 633 -4.68 32.77 0.89
N ILE A 634 -4.53 31.97 -0.18
CA ILE A 634 -3.24 31.75 -0.85
C ILE A 634 -2.63 33.10 -1.27
N GLN A 635 -3.43 33.98 -1.87
CA GLN A 635 -2.97 35.28 -2.33
C GLN A 635 -2.45 36.13 -1.15
N GLN A 636 -3.21 36.23 -0.06
CA GLN A 636 -2.80 36.98 1.15
C GLN A 636 -1.48 36.46 1.73
N LEU A 637 -1.32 35.13 1.81
CA LEU A 637 -0.10 34.51 2.32
C LEU A 637 1.11 34.78 1.43
N VAL A 638 0.94 34.70 0.11
CA VAL A 638 2.00 35.00 -0.87
C VAL A 638 2.38 36.48 -0.84
N GLU A 639 1.41 37.38 -0.70
CA GLU A 639 1.65 38.83 -0.52
C GLU A 639 2.44 39.11 0.77
N ALA A 640 2.23 38.31 1.83
CA ALA A 640 3.00 38.32 3.06
C ALA A 640 4.37 37.61 2.99
N ASN A 641 4.87 37.27 1.79
CA ASN A 641 6.11 36.52 1.55
C ASN A 641 6.13 35.07 2.08
N ARG A 642 4.99 34.49 2.46
CA ARG A 642 4.95 33.13 3.00
C ARG A 642 4.85 32.08 1.89
N PRO A 643 5.56 30.95 2.00
CA PRO A 643 5.30 29.78 1.17
C PRO A 643 4.00 29.09 1.57
N VAL A 644 3.33 28.48 0.59
CA VAL A 644 2.05 27.79 0.78
C VAL A 644 2.11 26.39 0.18
N LEU A 645 1.80 25.38 0.99
CA LEU A 645 1.55 24.02 0.53
C LEU A 645 0.05 23.75 0.60
N VAL A 646 -0.55 23.45 -0.55
CA VAL A 646 -1.97 23.17 -0.68
C VAL A 646 -2.18 21.67 -0.88
N GLY A 647 -2.83 21.00 0.07
CA GLY A 647 -3.20 19.60 -0.05
C GLY A 647 -4.60 19.43 -0.62
N THR A 648 -4.72 18.58 -1.64
CA THR A 648 -5.98 18.17 -2.28
C THR A 648 -6.16 16.66 -2.20
N THR A 649 -7.35 16.15 -2.46
CA THR A 649 -7.68 14.71 -2.40
C THR A 649 -7.56 13.99 -3.75
N SER A 650 -7.63 14.74 -4.87
CA SER A 650 -7.61 14.17 -6.21
C SER A 650 -6.85 15.03 -7.22
N VAL A 651 -6.36 14.40 -8.29
CA VAL A 651 -5.65 15.08 -9.38
C VAL A 651 -6.58 16.08 -10.07
N GLU A 652 -7.86 15.75 -10.22
CA GLU A 652 -8.85 16.65 -10.80
C GLU A 652 -8.98 17.95 -10.01
N VAL A 653 -9.06 17.87 -8.68
CA VAL A 653 -9.12 19.04 -7.79
C VAL A 653 -7.83 19.85 -7.87
N SER A 654 -6.67 19.19 -7.93
CA SER A 654 -5.37 19.87 -8.14
C SER A 654 -5.32 20.64 -9.46
N GLU A 655 -5.77 20.04 -10.55
CA GLU A 655 -5.81 20.68 -11.87
C GLU A 655 -6.83 21.82 -11.93
N LEU A 656 -7.99 21.66 -11.28
CA LEU A 656 -8.98 22.73 -11.15
C LEU A 656 -8.39 23.93 -10.41
N LEU A 657 -7.78 23.70 -9.23
CA LEU A 657 -7.16 24.76 -8.43
C LEU A 657 -5.99 25.42 -9.19
N SER A 658 -5.17 24.64 -9.87
CA SER A 658 -4.09 25.11 -10.75
C SER A 658 -4.60 26.08 -11.81
N ARG A 659 -5.68 25.73 -12.53
CA ARG A 659 -6.32 26.63 -13.50
C ARG A 659 -6.80 27.93 -12.85
N MET A 660 -7.43 27.85 -11.68
CA MET A 660 -7.93 29.04 -10.99
C MET A 660 -6.80 29.95 -10.48
N LEU A 661 -5.69 29.39 -9.99
CA LEU A 661 -4.50 30.16 -9.59
C LEU A 661 -3.82 30.82 -10.80
N LYS A 662 -3.76 30.13 -11.96
CA LYS A 662 -3.27 30.74 -13.22
C LYS A 662 -4.10 31.96 -13.63
N LEU A 663 -5.42 31.90 -13.49
CA LEU A 663 -6.31 33.04 -13.78
C LEU A 663 -6.06 34.26 -12.88
N ARG A 664 -5.55 34.03 -11.65
CA ARG A 664 -5.14 35.10 -10.71
C ARG A 664 -3.67 35.52 -10.85
N GLY A 665 -2.92 34.91 -11.78
CA GLY A 665 -1.49 35.21 -11.99
C GLY A 665 -0.56 34.67 -10.90
N ILE A 666 -1.01 33.72 -10.08
CA ILE A 666 -0.21 33.12 -9.00
C ILE A 666 0.62 31.97 -9.57
N LYS A 667 1.95 32.10 -9.53
CA LYS A 667 2.89 31.03 -9.92
C LYS A 667 2.82 29.90 -8.90
N HIS A 668 2.71 28.67 -9.38
CA HIS A 668 2.63 27.48 -8.55
C HIS A 668 3.15 26.24 -9.27
N ASN A 669 3.43 25.20 -8.50
CA ASN A 669 3.75 23.86 -8.98
C ASN A 669 2.67 22.86 -8.56
N VAL A 670 2.52 21.77 -9.32
CA VAL A 670 1.55 20.70 -9.02
C VAL A 670 2.27 19.37 -8.91
N LEU A 671 2.03 18.65 -7.81
CA LEU A 671 2.57 17.32 -7.52
C LEU A 671 1.42 16.31 -7.59
N ASN A 672 1.53 15.35 -8.53
CA ASN A 672 0.46 14.40 -8.85
C ASN A 672 0.81 12.94 -8.51
N ALA A 673 1.86 12.71 -7.71
CA ALA A 673 2.37 11.39 -7.32
C ALA A 673 2.73 10.47 -8.51
N LYS A 674 3.26 11.06 -9.60
CA LYS A 674 3.65 10.33 -10.83
C LYS A 674 5.15 10.23 -11.04
N LEU A 675 5.90 11.27 -10.68
CA LEU A 675 7.34 11.36 -10.95
C LEU A 675 8.08 11.73 -9.66
N HIS A 676 8.36 10.72 -8.82
CA HIS A 676 8.88 10.93 -7.47
C HIS A 676 10.15 11.79 -7.40
N GLN A 677 11.09 11.60 -8.32
CA GLN A 677 12.32 12.40 -8.37
C GLN A 677 12.05 13.89 -8.63
N LYS A 678 11.26 14.21 -9.68
CA LYS A 678 10.89 15.61 -9.99
C LYS A 678 10.05 16.22 -8.86
N GLU A 679 9.21 15.43 -8.22
CA GLU A 679 8.43 15.89 -7.08
C GLU A 679 9.33 16.25 -5.90
N ALA A 680 10.34 15.42 -5.59
CA ALA A 680 11.30 15.72 -4.54
C ALA A 680 12.06 17.03 -4.80
N GLU A 681 12.47 17.27 -6.05
CA GLU A 681 13.11 18.54 -6.47
C GLU A 681 12.18 19.74 -6.25
N ILE A 682 10.91 19.64 -6.63
CA ILE A 682 9.94 20.73 -6.42
C ILE A 682 9.69 20.95 -4.91
N VAL A 683 9.58 19.89 -4.12
CA VAL A 683 9.33 19.95 -2.68
C VAL A 683 10.50 20.60 -1.94
N ALA A 684 11.74 20.32 -2.34
CA ALA A 684 12.94 20.94 -1.76
C ALA A 684 12.92 22.48 -1.89
N HIS A 685 12.29 23.01 -2.94
CA HIS A 685 12.13 24.45 -3.17
C HIS A 685 10.80 25.01 -2.64
N ALA A 686 9.90 24.17 -2.13
CA ALA A 686 8.57 24.59 -1.69
C ALA A 686 8.59 25.53 -0.46
N GLY A 687 9.68 25.52 0.31
CA GLY A 687 9.87 26.38 1.48
C GLY A 687 10.45 27.76 1.17
N LEU A 688 10.65 28.12 -0.10
CA LEU A 688 11.13 29.45 -0.49
C LEU A 688 10.02 30.50 -0.47
N ALA A 689 10.37 31.76 -0.19
CA ALA A 689 9.41 32.86 -0.11
C ALA A 689 8.52 32.95 -1.36
N LYS A 690 7.22 33.15 -1.15
CA LYS A 690 6.17 33.23 -2.20
C LYS A 690 5.96 31.96 -3.03
N SER A 691 6.60 30.85 -2.70
CA SER A 691 6.38 29.58 -3.40
C SER A 691 4.99 29.01 -3.09
N VAL A 692 4.28 28.55 -4.11
CA VAL A 692 3.00 27.84 -3.96
C VAL A 692 3.13 26.46 -4.58
N THR A 693 2.84 25.43 -3.79
CA THR A 693 2.91 24.04 -4.22
C THR A 693 1.58 23.36 -3.93
N ILE A 694 0.96 22.78 -4.95
CA ILE A 694 -0.25 21.95 -4.83
C ILE A 694 0.19 20.49 -4.78
N ALA A 695 -0.21 19.76 -3.75
CA ALA A 695 0.11 18.36 -3.56
C ALA A 695 -1.17 17.51 -3.53
N THR A 696 -1.29 16.61 -4.48
CA THR A 696 -2.39 15.64 -4.52
C THR A 696 -2.17 14.52 -3.51
N ASN A 697 -3.11 14.35 -2.58
CA ASN A 697 -3.02 13.53 -1.38
C ASN A 697 -1.76 13.89 -0.58
N MET A 698 -0.75 13.03 -0.66
CA MET A 698 0.53 13.16 0.03
C MET A 698 1.71 13.11 -0.95
N ALA A 699 1.53 13.61 -2.18
CA ALA A 699 2.60 13.74 -3.17
C ALA A 699 3.82 14.49 -2.57
N GLY A 700 5.02 14.06 -2.95
CA GLY A 700 6.25 14.55 -2.31
C GLY A 700 6.50 14.03 -0.88
N ARG A 701 5.96 12.86 -0.50
CA ARG A 701 6.28 12.18 0.77
C ARG A 701 7.75 11.84 0.91
N GLY A 702 8.23 11.79 2.15
CA GLY A 702 9.62 11.47 2.48
C GLY A 702 10.63 12.59 2.18
N THR A 703 10.20 13.74 1.65
CA THR A 703 11.08 14.90 1.37
C THR A 703 10.82 16.03 2.37
N ASP A 704 11.91 16.56 2.94
CA ASP A 704 11.86 17.66 3.91
C ASP A 704 11.64 19.01 3.22
N ILE A 705 10.81 19.90 3.80
CA ILE A 705 10.58 21.26 3.28
C ILE A 705 11.32 22.24 4.19
N LYS A 706 12.56 22.57 3.81
CA LYS A 706 13.37 23.53 4.55
C LYS A 706 12.92 24.95 4.23
N LEU A 707 12.77 25.79 5.27
CA LEU A 707 12.38 27.20 5.09
C LEU A 707 13.57 28.02 4.57
N GLY A 708 13.34 28.77 3.49
CA GLY A 708 14.34 29.68 2.92
C GLY A 708 14.58 30.94 3.76
N PRO A 709 15.55 31.78 3.37
CA PRO A 709 15.84 33.04 4.06
C PRO A 709 14.62 33.97 4.14
N GLY A 710 14.37 34.58 5.29
CA GLY A 710 13.26 35.53 5.51
C GLY A 710 11.88 34.89 5.72
N VAL A 711 11.75 33.58 5.54
CA VAL A 711 10.46 32.88 5.63
C VAL A 711 10.02 32.66 7.08
N LYS A 712 10.96 32.44 8.01
CA LYS A 712 10.63 32.25 9.43
C LYS A 712 10.02 33.51 10.01
N GLU A 713 10.61 34.67 9.68
CA GLU A 713 10.14 36.00 10.08
C GLU A 713 8.77 36.33 9.49
N ALA A 714 8.48 35.82 8.29
CA ALA A 714 7.16 35.95 7.65
C ALA A 714 6.08 35.04 8.26
N GLY A 715 6.41 34.18 9.23
CA GLY A 715 5.47 33.25 9.88
C GLY A 715 5.56 31.80 9.38
N GLY A 716 6.60 31.47 8.61
CA GLY A 716 6.89 30.10 8.16
C GLY A 716 5.93 29.55 7.12
N LEU A 717 6.02 28.24 6.85
CA LEU A 717 5.19 27.53 5.88
C LEU A 717 3.72 27.52 6.31
N ALA A 718 2.83 27.84 5.37
CA ALA A 718 1.39 27.73 5.53
C ALA A 718 0.87 26.46 4.84
N ILE A 719 0.08 25.68 5.57
CA ILE A 719 -0.61 24.50 5.06
C ILE A 719 -2.08 24.84 4.82
N ILE A 720 -2.56 24.56 3.62
CA ILE A 720 -3.98 24.69 3.27
C ILE A 720 -4.51 23.32 2.86
N GLY A 721 -5.46 22.77 3.61
CA GLY A 721 -6.23 21.60 3.19
C GLY A 721 -7.48 22.06 2.45
N THR A 722 -7.68 21.62 1.21
CA THR A 722 -8.88 22.02 0.43
C THR A 722 -10.11 21.19 0.75
N GLU A 723 -9.92 20.06 1.44
CA GLU A 723 -10.91 19.06 1.87
C GLU A 723 -10.37 18.29 3.09
N ARG A 724 -11.21 17.48 3.71
CA ARG A 724 -10.83 16.49 4.73
C ARG A 724 -10.67 15.13 4.06
N HIS A 725 -9.65 14.38 4.45
CA HIS A 725 -9.53 12.98 4.04
C HIS A 725 -10.44 12.09 4.90
N ASP A 726 -10.77 10.89 4.39
CA ASP A 726 -11.55 9.90 5.14
C ASP A 726 -10.90 9.51 6.46
N SER A 727 -9.56 9.54 6.50
CA SER A 727 -8.78 9.36 7.72
C SER A 727 -8.15 10.67 8.19
N ARG A 728 -8.42 11.02 9.46
CA ARG A 728 -7.79 12.15 10.15
C ARG A 728 -6.27 12.04 10.21
N ARG A 729 -5.72 10.83 10.06
CA ARG A 729 -4.28 10.57 9.99
C ARG A 729 -3.62 11.34 8.84
N VAL A 730 -4.20 11.25 7.64
CA VAL A 730 -3.67 11.91 6.44
C VAL A 730 -3.70 13.44 6.61
N ASP A 731 -4.76 13.97 7.21
CA ASP A 731 -4.84 15.40 7.56
C ASP A 731 -3.72 15.82 8.53
N ARG A 732 -3.42 15.00 9.55
CA ARG A 732 -2.32 15.26 10.49
C ARG A 732 -0.96 15.23 9.78
N GLN A 733 -0.75 14.30 8.86
CA GLN A 733 0.48 14.24 8.07
C GLN A 733 0.65 15.49 7.20
N LEU A 734 -0.42 15.98 6.58
CA LEU A 734 -0.40 17.23 5.81
C LEU A 734 -0.04 18.42 6.71
N ARG A 735 -0.64 18.55 7.90
CA ARG A 735 -0.30 19.60 8.88
C ARG A 735 1.16 19.53 9.32
N GLY A 736 1.67 18.31 9.56
CA GLY A 736 3.05 18.02 9.95
C GLY A 736 4.10 18.44 8.91
N ARG A 737 3.68 18.88 7.72
CA ARG A 737 4.59 19.51 6.74
C ARG A 737 5.11 20.87 7.18
N ALA A 738 4.41 21.57 8.08
CA ALA A 738 4.85 22.84 8.67
C ALA A 738 5.19 22.70 10.16
N GLY A 739 5.99 23.66 10.66
CA GLY A 739 6.37 23.76 12.07
C GLY A 739 7.41 22.74 12.55
N ARG A 740 8.28 22.29 11.63
CA ARG A 740 9.30 21.27 11.89
C ARG A 740 10.44 21.85 12.72
N GLN A 741 11.01 21.06 13.63
CA GLN A 741 12.10 21.51 14.53
C GLN A 741 11.80 22.85 15.24
N GLY A 742 10.52 23.05 15.61
CA GLY A 742 10.06 24.26 16.31
C GLY A 742 9.96 25.51 15.43
N ASP A 743 10.05 25.39 14.11
CA ASP A 743 9.82 26.51 13.20
C ASP A 743 8.40 27.07 13.33
N PRO A 744 8.17 28.36 13.03
CA PRO A 744 6.84 28.92 12.91
C PRO A 744 6.11 28.30 11.71
N GLY A 745 4.78 28.31 11.75
CA GLY A 745 3.96 27.84 10.65
C GLY A 745 2.48 27.95 10.98
N SER A 746 1.64 27.66 9.99
CA SER A 746 0.19 27.59 10.21
C SER A 746 -0.46 26.48 9.41
N SER A 747 -1.58 25.94 9.89
CA SER A 747 -2.44 25.07 9.08
C SER A 747 -3.90 25.52 9.15
N GLN A 748 -4.62 25.37 8.04
CA GLN A 748 -6.03 25.74 7.91
C GLN A 748 -6.70 24.79 6.91
N PHE A 749 -7.85 24.21 7.28
CA PHE A 749 -8.65 23.41 6.37
C PHE A 749 -9.88 24.19 5.92
N PHE A 750 -10.23 24.04 4.65
CA PHE A 750 -11.41 24.62 4.00
C PHE A 750 -12.27 23.45 3.53
N VAL A 751 -13.54 23.40 3.94
CA VAL A 751 -14.46 22.30 3.61
C VAL A 751 -15.78 22.84 3.09
N SER A 752 -16.50 22.05 2.30
CA SER A 752 -17.85 22.36 1.80
C SER A 752 -18.87 21.33 2.26
N LEU A 753 -20.15 21.71 2.27
CA LEU A 753 -21.26 20.77 2.52
C LEU A 753 -21.52 19.82 1.33
N GLU A 754 -21.03 20.18 0.13
CA GLU A 754 -20.90 19.35 -1.08
C GLU A 754 -19.54 18.63 -1.12
#